data_AF-A0A9P8NDB0-F1
#
_entry.id   AF-A0A9P8NDB0-F1
#
_cell.length_a   1.000
_cell.length_b   1.000
_cell.length_c   1.000
_cell.angle_alpha   90.00
_cell.angle_beta   90.00
_cell.angle_gamma   90.00
#
_symmetry.space_group_name_H-M   'P 1'
#
loop_
_entity.id
_entity.type
_entity.pdbx_description
1 polymer ?
#
loop_
_entity_poly.entity_id
_entity_poly.type
_entity_poly.pdbx_seq_one_letter_code
_entity_poly.pdbx_strand_id
1 'polypeptide(L)'
;MSNVAEDREEASDDSQSEEDAYEDDLYTAEPETPALGRRPSAETTGVGAYIFQTLDRLPNIGPLRDITLGKPASTVENTGRLIKNACSELELVAAQGSGRNGGLVLMKREIEPDVTASFDAQSVQEVWTAVVALGSETLDKETSEVFIADTQDLKPFRAPEFNPNNDVTIEIGTLSCKKRVVQVLRNEVRSYDIDLGLAQIYLVWDEDTSDERMAVSASLADPYIAILQDDSTLMILQADDSGDLDEVELNEAARAGKWRSCCLYWDKAEFFSSTGPALKQGTRCELFLFLLSIDCRLYQLISVIEGIDCLPPILSTELPKRSTTREVLSEAVIADLGESWNPSPHLILRTESDDLVIYKAFASYIKGESHTRLSFVKESNHTLPRVTTSEKEMQSNEKLSRPRSLRILPNISNFSAVFMPGRPASFILKTAKSCPHVFRLRGEFVRSLSIFDLASPLLDTGFIYVDSKDVLRICRFPSETLFDYTWALRKISIREQVDHLAYATSSETYVLGTSHSADFKLPDDDELHPDWRNEVISFLPELRQCLLKVVSPRTWMVIDSYSLGPDEYVMAVKNMDLEVSENTHERRNMIVVGTAFARGEDIPSRGCIYVFEVIKVVPDPEKPETDRKLKLIGKELVKGAVTALSQIGGQGFLIAAQGQKCMVRGLKEDGSLLPVAFMDMQCYVNVLKELKGTGMCIMGDAVKGLWFTGYSEEPYKMSLFGKDQGYLEVVAAEFLPDGDKLFILVADSDCNLHVLQYDPEDPKSSNGDRLLARSKFHMGHFATTMTLLPRTMVSSEKAMANPDSMEIDSQTISQQVLITSQSGSVGIVTSVPEELYRRLSALQS
;
A
#
# COMPACT_ATOMS: atom_id res chain seq x y z
N MET A 1 -4.66 9.81 71.56
CA MET A 1 -4.69 9.61 73.02
C MET A 1 -6.15 9.46 73.44
N SER A 2 -6.47 8.48 74.30
CA SER A 2 -7.57 8.47 75.30
C SER A 2 -8.94 9.12 74.93
N ASN A 3 -10.11 8.48 75.04
CA ASN A 3 -10.45 7.42 75.99
C ASN A 3 -11.69 6.57 75.62
N VAL A 4 -11.74 5.41 76.29
CA VAL A 4 -12.83 4.45 76.51
C VAL A 4 -13.19 4.54 78.02
N ALA A 5 -14.40 4.33 78.54
CA ALA A 5 -15.69 3.82 78.01
C ALA A 5 -16.87 4.62 78.63
N GLU A 6 -18.13 4.17 78.48
CA GLU A 6 -18.91 3.61 79.62
C GLU A 6 -20.31 3.08 79.22
N ASP A 7 -20.68 1.97 79.85
CA ASP A 7 -21.95 1.25 79.71
C ASP A 7 -23.10 1.89 80.52
N ARG A 8 -24.36 1.56 80.20
CA ARG A 8 -25.22 0.75 81.10
C ARG A 8 -26.62 0.41 80.59
N GLU A 9 -27.21 -0.55 81.29
CA GLU A 9 -28.34 -1.43 80.93
C GLU A 9 -29.70 -0.93 81.48
N GLU A 10 -30.71 -1.82 81.33
CA GLU A 10 -32.03 -1.86 81.99
C GLU A 10 -33.16 -0.97 81.42
N ALA A 11 -34.44 -1.40 81.38
CA ALA A 11 -35.07 -2.73 81.44
C ALA A 11 -36.59 -2.58 81.13
N SER A 12 -37.33 -3.70 81.10
CA SER A 12 -38.81 -3.84 81.23
C SER A 12 -39.71 -3.41 80.05
N ASP A 13 -40.86 -4.04 79.79
CA ASP A 13 -41.21 -5.47 79.92
C ASP A 13 -42.47 -5.81 79.09
N ASP A 14 -42.71 -7.11 78.90
CA ASP A 14 -44.02 -7.76 78.64
C ASP A 14 -44.99 -7.22 77.57
N SER A 15 -45.23 -8.05 76.55
CA SER A 15 -46.46 -8.86 76.55
C SER A 15 -46.39 -10.06 75.61
N GLN A 16 -46.72 -11.24 76.13
CA GLN A 16 -46.83 -12.50 75.39
C GLN A 16 -48.23 -12.62 74.75
N SER A 17 -48.31 -13.14 73.52
CA SER A 17 -49.23 -14.26 73.20
C SER A 17 -48.84 -14.89 71.85
N GLU A 18 -49.02 -16.20 71.77
CA GLU A 18 -48.73 -17.06 70.63
C GLU A 18 -49.90 -17.07 69.64
N GLU A 19 -49.66 -17.32 68.35
CA GLU A 19 -50.26 -18.45 67.62
C GLU A 19 -49.67 -18.61 66.20
N ASP A 20 -49.59 -19.86 65.75
CA ASP A 20 -48.83 -20.28 64.57
C ASP A 20 -49.54 -20.05 63.23
N ALA A 21 -48.76 -19.70 62.20
CA ALA A 21 -49.07 -20.02 60.81
C ALA A 21 -47.79 -20.04 59.96
N TYR A 22 -47.25 -21.24 59.72
CA TYR A 22 -46.22 -21.44 58.69
C TYR A 22 -46.86 -21.45 57.30
N GLU A 23 -46.20 -20.76 56.37
CA GLU A 23 -46.06 -21.09 54.94
C GLU A 23 -47.32 -21.60 54.17
N ASP A 24 -47.87 -20.74 53.29
CA ASP A 24 -48.13 -21.14 51.89
C ASP A 24 -48.40 -19.93 50.95
N ASP A 25 -48.06 -20.11 49.67
CA ASP A 25 -48.41 -19.33 48.47
C ASP A 25 -48.31 -17.78 48.47
N LEU A 26 -47.14 -17.27 48.07
CA LEU A 26 -46.95 -15.87 47.63
C LEU A 26 -46.85 -15.74 46.09
N TYR A 27 -47.90 -16.14 45.38
CA TYR A 27 -48.14 -15.73 43.99
C TYR A 27 -49.59 -15.28 43.80
N THR A 28 -49.83 -13.96 43.84
CA THR A 28 -50.77 -13.18 42.97
C THR A 28 -50.80 -11.71 43.42
N ALA A 29 -50.99 -10.80 42.44
CA ALA A 29 -51.25 -9.36 42.58
C ALA A 29 -50.07 -8.44 42.94
N GLU A 30 -49.38 -7.96 41.91
CA GLU A 30 -48.68 -6.67 41.96
C GLU A 30 -49.67 -5.54 42.28
N PRO A 31 -49.35 -4.59 43.19
CA PRO A 31 -50.15 -3.40 43.40
C PRO A 31 -49.85 -2.32 42.35
N GLU A 32 -50.90 -1.79 41.72
CA GLU A 32 -50.81 -0.64 40.81
C GLU A 32 -50.08 0.54 41.48
N THR A 33 -48.94 0.97 40.92
CA THR A 33 -48.28 2.20 41.36
C THR A 33 -48.78 3.41 40.57
N PRO A 34 -49.08 4.54 41.22
CA PRO A 34 -49.80 5.64 40.59
C PRO A 34 -48.94 6.40 39.59
N ALA A 35 -49.58 6.88 38.52
CA ALA A 35 -48.95 7.65 37.45
C ALA A 35 -48.23 8.90 37.99
N LEU A 36 -46.91 8.79 38.16
CA LEU A 36 -46.04 9.91 38.50
C LEU A 36 -45.88 10.79 37.26
N GLY A 37 -46.73 11.82 37.18
CA GLY A 37 -46.73 12.80 36.11
C GLY A 37 -45.31 13.34 35.88
N ARG A 38 -44.77 13.05 34.69
CA ARG A 38 -43.48 13.55 34.22
C ARG A 38 -43.49 15.07 34.37
N ARG A 39 -42.77 15.60 35.37
CA ARG A 39 -42.37 17.01 35.33
C ARG A 39 -41.58 17.16 34.03
N PRO A 40 -41.94 18.07 33.11
CA PRO A 40 -41.03 18.40 32.04
C PRO A 40 -39.75 18.86 32.71
N SER A 41 -38.63 18.21 32.36
CA SER A 41 -37.31 18.69 32.73
C SER A 41 -37.24 20.15 32.30
N ALA A 42 -36.98 21.06 33.24
CA ALA A 42 -36.92 22.48 32.95
C ALA A 42 -36.02 22.70 31.74
N GLU A 43 -36.57 23.33 30.71
CA GLU A 43 -35.81 23.64 29.49
C GLU A 43 -34.58 24.44 29.91
N THR A 44 -33.40 23.86 29.70
CA THR A 44 -32.13 24.58 29.80
C THR A 44 -32.02 25.50 28.60
N THR A 45 -32.76 26.61 28.66
CA THR A 45 -32.64 27.76 27.76
C THR A 45 -31.22 28.32 27.87
N GLY A 46 -30.29 27.76 27.08
CA GLY A 46 -28.87 28.09 27.18
C GLY A 46 -27.88 27.01 26.71
N VAL A 47 -28.30 25.94 26.03
CA VAL A 47 -27.35 25.05 25.33
C VAL A 47 -27.38 25.39 23.84
N GLY A 48 -26.38 26.15 23.37
CA GLY A 48 -26.19 26.40 21.95
C GLY A 48 -25.95 25.07 21.21
N ALA A 49 -26.51 24.93 20.01
CA ALA A 49 -26.31 23.74 19.20
C ALA A 49 -24.81 23.59 18.86
N TYR A 50 -24.15 22.60 19.46
CA TYR A 50 -22.75 22.30 19.16
C TYR A 50 -22.64 21.68 17.76
N ILE A 51 -22.12 22.45 16.82
CA ILE A 51 -21.83 21.98 15.46
C ILE A 51 -20.43 21.40 15.45
N PHE A 52 -20.33 20.07 15.39
CA PHE A 52 -19.07 19.36 15.20
C PHE A 52 -18.70 19.32 13.72
N GLN A 53 -17.50 19.78 13.37
CA GLN A 53 -16.94 19.71 12.02
C GLN A 53 -15.68 18.85 12.03
N THR A 54 -15.48 18.02 11.02
CA THR A 54 -14.20 17.30 10.83
C THR A 54 -13.12 18.29 10.36
N LEU A 55 -12.05 18.45 11.13
CA LEU A 55 -10.91 19.31 10.78
C LEU A 55 -9.85 18.56 9.96
N ASP A 56 -9.53 17.32 10.33
CA ASP A 56 -8.64 16.42 9.58
C ASP A 56 -9.07 14.96 9.77
N ARG A 57 -8.52 14.05 8.94
CA ARG A 57 -8.68 12.60 9.01
C ARG A 57 -7.33 11.92 8.83
N LEU A 58 -6.90 11.18 9.85
CA LEU A 58 -5.82 10.21 9.71
C LEU A 58 -6.37 8.93 9.07
N PRO A 59 -5.83 8.46 7.93
CA PRO A 59 -6.30 7.24 7.31
C PRO A 59 -5.89 6.02 8.14
N ASN A 60 -6.85 5.13 8.39
CA ASN A 60 -6.60 3.78 8.94
C ASN A 60 -7.18 2.72 8.00
N ILE A 61 -6.42 1.68 7.68
CA ILE A 61 -6.87 0.53 6.85
C ILE A 61 -7.29 -0.69 7.70
N GLY A 62 -7.04 -0.65 9.01
CA GLY A 62 -7.51 -1.68 9.94
C GLY A 62 -8.98 -1.51 10.35
N PRO A 63 -9.66 -2.60 10.74
CA PRO A 63 -9.20 -3.99 10.65
C PRO A 63 -9.25 -4.51 9.21
N LEU A 64 -8.23 -5.26 8.80
CA LEU A 64 -8.24 -6.01 7.55
C LEU A 64 -8.89 -7.37 7.82
N ARG A 65 -10.10 -7.64 7.34
CA ARG A 65 -10.83 -8.88 7.68
C ARG A 65 -10.59 -10.06 6.76
N ASP A 66 -10.54 -9.80 5.46
CA ASP A 66 -10.28 -10.81 4.42
C ASP A 66 -9.49 -10.16 3.29
N ILE A 67 -8.80 -10.98 2.49
CA ILE A 67 -7.90 -10.51 1.45
C ILE A 67 -7.93 -11.44 0.24
N THR A 68 -7.86 -10.85 -0.96
CA THR A 68 -7.87 -11.60 -2.21
C THR A 68 -7.00 -10.94 -3.27
N LEU A 69 -6.60 -11.72 -4.27
CA LEU A 69 -6.00 -11.22 -5.49
C LEU A 69 -7.07 -11.25 -6.59
N GLY A 70 -7.20 -10.16 -7.33
CA GLY A 70 -7.96 -10.12 -8.57
C GLY A 70 -7.16 -9.43 -9.66
N LYS A 71 -7.67 -9.46 -10.89
CA LYS A 71 -7.06 -8.68 -11.98
C LYS A 71 -7.62 -7.26 -11.96
N PRO A 72 -6.77 -6.22 -12.16
CA PRO A 72 -7.28 -4.89 -12.42
C PRO A 72 -8.12 -4.89 -13.69
N ALA A 73 -9.13 -4.03 -13.74
CA ALA A 73 -9.91 -3.84 -14.95
C ALA A 73 -9.03 -3.36 -16.13
N SER A 74 -9.22 -3.96 -17.31
CA SER A 74 -8.55 -3.49 -18.53
C SER A 74 -9.00 -2.07 -18.92
N THR A 75 -8.18 -1.08 -18.63
CA THR A 75 -8.40 0.34 -18.94
C THR A 75 -7.94 0.74 -20.35
N VAL A 76 -8.06 -0.18 -21.33
CA VAL A 76 -7.65 0.08 -22.73
C VAL A 76 -8.59 -0.57 -23.74
N GLU A 77 -9.65 0.14 -24.13
CA GLU A 77 -10.36 -0.09 -25.41
C GLU A 77 -10.33 1.16 -26.33
N ASN A 78 -10.16 2.38 -25.79
CA ASN A 78 -10.22 3.63 -26.56
C ASN A 78 -8.89 4.10 -27.18
N THR A 79 -7.74 3.52 -26.82
CA THR A 79 -6.46 3.78 -27.47
C THR A 79 -5.91 2.48 -28.05
N GLY A 80 -5.84 2.38 -29.38
CA GLY A 80 -5.65 1.13 -30.13
C GLY A 80 -4.30 0.41 -29.99
N ARG A 81 -3.54 0.65 -28.91
CA ARG A 81 -2.32 -0.07 -28.55
C ARG A 81 -2.44 -0.58 -27.12
N LEU A 82 -2.58 -1.90 -26.97
CA LEU A 82 -2.42 -2.61 -25.70
C LEU A 82 -1.05 -2.28 -25.09
N ILE A 83 -1.04 -1.48 -24.03
CA ILE A 83 0.19 -1.12 -23.29
C ILE A 83 0.60 -2.31 -22.43
N LYS A 84 1.29 -3.29 -23.04
CA LYS A 84 1.99 -4.34 -22.30
C LYS A 84 2.95 -3.67 -21.30
N ASN A 85 2.84 -4.06 -20.03
CA ASN A 85 3.67 -3.67 -18.88
C ASN A 85 3.30 -2.38 -18.10
N ALA A 86 2.24 -1.63 -18.44
CA ALA A 86 1.85 -0.43 -17.67
C ALA A 86 0.88 -0.67 -16.49
N CYS A 87 0.18 -1.80 -16.46
CA CYS A 87 -0.77 -2.17 -15.40
C CYS A 87 -0.43 -3.55 -14.81
N SER A 88 -1.03 -3.88 -13.67
CA SER A 88 -0.87 -5.16 -12.99
C SER A 88 -1.49 -6.32 -13.78
N GLU A 89 -0.88 -7.50 -13.69
CA GLU A 89 -1.61 -8.74 -13.94
C GLU A 89 -2.56 -9.05 -12.78
N LEU A 90 -2.16 -8.71 -11.55
CA LEU A 90 -2.91 -8.91 -10.32
C LEU A 90 -2.75 -7.71 -9.38
N GLU A 91 -3.85 -7.30 -8.75
CA GLU A 91 -3.89 -6.33 -7.66
C GLU A 91 -4.41 -6.97 -6.37
N LEU A 92 -3.91 -6.48 -5.23
CA LEU A 92 -4.25 -6.98 -3.90
C LEU A 92 -5.39 -6.15 -3.32
N VAL A 93 -6.48 -6.80 -2.95
CA VAL A 93 -7.69 -6.16 -2.42
C VAL A 93 -8.00 -6.77 -1.07
N ALA A 94 -8.22 -5.93 -0.06
CA ALA A 94 -8.60 -6.36 1.28
C ALA A 94 -9.89 -5.67 1.76
N ALA A 95 -10.66 -6.39 2.57
CA ALA A 95 -11.79 -5.84 3.30
C ALA A 95 -11.28 -5.01 4.49
N GLN A 96 -11.60 -3.71 4.54
CA GLN A 96 -11.18 -2.79 5.61
C GLN A 96 -12.37 -2.27 6.43
N GLY A 97 -12.11 -1.89 7.68
CA GLY A 97 -13.02 -1.08 8.50
C GLY A 97 -14.15 -1.86 9.18
N SER A 98 -15.10 -1.13 9.76
CA SER A 98 -16.24 -1.69 10.49
C SER A 98 -17.50 -0.82 10.37
N GLY A 99 -18.66 -1.47 10.40
CA GLY A 99 -19.97 -0.84 10.22
C GLY A 99 -20.01 0.13 9.02
N ARG A 100 -20.54 1.33 9.24
CA ARG A 100 -20.66 2.39 8.22
C ARG A 100 -19.34 2.90 7.60
N ASN A 101 -18.20 2.59 8.22
CA ASN A 101 -16.87 2.94 7.72
C ASN A 101 -16.21 1.77 6.99
N GLY A 102 -16.91 0.64 6.82
CA GLY A 102 -16.41 -0.52 6.10
C GLY A 102 -16.38 -0.33 4.58
N GLY A 103 -15.48 -1.07 3.94
CA GLY A 103 -15.27 -1.03 2.51
C GLY A 103 -14.08 -1.88 2.08
N LEU A 104 -13.50 -1.53 0.93
CA LEU A 104 -12.33 -2.23 0.38
C LEU A 104 -11.12 -1.30 0.35
N VAL A 105 -9.93 -1.88 0.40
CA VAL A 105 -8.67 -1.18 0.11
C VAL A 105 -7.90 -1.95 -0.96
N LEU A 106 -7.58 -1.24 -2.04
CA LEU A 106 -6.63 -1.64 -3.06
C LEU A 106 -5.22 -1.35 -2.55
N MET A 107 -4.30 -2.30 -2.70
CA MET A 107 -2.90 -2.14 -2.32
C MET A 107 -1.99 -2.42 -3.52
N LYS A 108 -1.21 -1.42 -3.96
CA LYS A 108 -0.28 -1.53 -5.08
C LYS A 108 1.15 -1.19 -4.64
N ARG A 109 2.09 -2.10 -4.95
CA ARG A 109 3.53 -1.94 -4.64
C ARG A 109 4.21 -0.87 -5.49
N GLU A 110 3.66 -0.56 -6.65
CA GLU A 110 4.19 0.36 -7.64
C GLU A 110 3.09 1.33 -8.04
N ILE A 111 3.45 2.56 -8.39
CA ILE A 111 2.53 3.55 -8.95
C ILE A 111 2.25 3.13 -10.39
N GLU A 112 0.98 2.94 -10.72
CA GLU A 112 0.50 2.69 -12.08
C GLU A 112 -0.04 4.01 -12.60
N PRO A 113 0.61 4.70 -13.55
CA PRO A 113 0.21 6.05 -13.93
C PRO A 113 -1.01 6.04 -14.87
N ASP A 114 -1.91 7.01 -14.69
CA ASP A 114 -3.04 7.22 -15.60
C ASP A 114 -2.53 7.87 -16.89
N VAL A 115 -2.26 7.04 -17.90
CA VAL A 115 -1.77 7.48 -19.22
C VAL A 115 -2.90 8.20 -19.96
N THR A 116 -2.78 9.52 -20.10
CA THR A 116 -3.74 10.37 -20.82
C THR A 116 -3.48 10.33 -22.33
N ALA A 117 -2.21 10.37 -22.73
CA ALA A 117 -1.79 10.32 -24.14
C ALA A 117 -0.42 9.66 -24.30
N SER A 118 -0.16 9.10 -25.49
CA SER A 118 1.12 8.47 -25.83
C SER A 118 1.51 8.75 -27.28
N PHE A 119 2.75 9.15 -27.51
CA PHE A 119 3.29 9.54 -28.82
C PHE A 119 4.58 8.77 -29.10
N ASP A 120 4.73 8.23 -30.30
CA ASP A 120 6.01 7.66 -30.75
C ASP A 120 6.93 8.82 -31.13
N ALA A 121 8.04 8.99 -30.41
CA ALA A 121 8.93 10.14 -30.53
C ALA A 121 10.36 9.65 -30.82
N GLN A 122 10.64 9.42 -32.10
CA GLN A 122 11.84 8.71 -32.54
C GLN A 122 13.12 9.35 -32.01
N SER A 123 14.01 8.55 -31.42
CA SER A 123 15.32 8.97 -30.89
C SER A 123 15.32 9.96 -29.71
N VAL A 124 14.17 10.28 -29.09
CA VAL A 124 14.12 11.18 -27.93
C VAL A 124 14.87 10.58 -26.74
N GLN A 125 15.86 11.31 -26.23
CA GLN A 125 16.62 10.90 -25.04
C GLN A 125 16.06 11.50 -23.75
N GLU A 126 15.63 12.76 -23.80
CA GLU A 126 15.27 13.56 -22.63
C GLU A 126 14.09 14.48 -22.91
N VAL A 127 13.35 14.85 -21.86
CA VAL A 127 12.19 15.74 -21.94
C VAL A 127 12.27 16.80 -20.85
N TRP A 128 11.99 18.04 -21.24
CA TRP A 128 11.88 19.19 -20.34
C TRP A 128 10.63 19.98 -20.71
N THR A 129 9.97 20.54 -19.71
CA THR A 129 8.85 21.46 -19.88
C THR A 129 9.25 22.82 -19.31
N ALA A 130 9.14 23.86 -20.12
CA ALA A 130 9.27 25.25 -19.70
C ALA A 130 7.90 25.93 -19.74
N VAL A 131 7.60 26.81 -18.77
CA VAL A 131 6.34 27.55 -18.71
C VAL A 131 6.61 29.04 -18.83
N VAL A 132 6.13 29.65 -19.92
CA VAL A 132 6.35 31.05 -20.26
C VAL A 132 5.04 31.83 -20.16
N ALA A 133 5.09 33.08 -19.72
CA ALA A 133 3.93 33.98 -19.79
C ALA A 133 3.69 34.46 -21.24
N LEU A 134 2.45 34.29 -21.72
CA LEU A 134 2.03 34.32 -23.14
C LEU A 134 2.68 35.39 -24.06
N GLY A 135 3.20 34.91 -25.21
CA GLY A 135 3.48 35.66 -26.45
C GLY A 135 2.67 35.06 -27.62
N SER A 136 2.68 35.71 -28.81
CA SER A 136 1.72 35.43 -29.89
C SER A 136 2.36 34.74 -31.11
N GLU A 137 1.66 33.75 -31.67
CA GLU A 137 2.11 32.94 -32.83
C GLU A 137 2.55 33.76 -34.06
N THR A 138 3.72 33.42 -34.63
CA THR A 138 4.02 33.51 -36.07
C THR A 138 4.88 32.31 -36.53
N LEU A 139 5.00 32.09 -37.84
CA LEU A 139 5.35 30.79 -38.43
C LEU A 139 6.35 30.89 -39.59
N ASP A 140 7.52 30.22 -39.53
CA ASP A 140 7.94 29.27 -40.60
C ASP A 140 9.22 28.43 -40.33
N LYS A 141 9.23 27.22 -40.93
CA LYS A 141 10.29 26.21 -41.27
C LYS A 141 11.55 25.92 -40.39
N GLU A 142 11.68 24.62 -40.04
CA GLU A 142 12.90 23.77 -39.85
C GLU A 142 14.01 24.21 -38.85
N THR A 143 14.55 23.41 -37.92
CA THR A 143 14.20 22.06 -37.39
C THR A 143 14.72 21.90 -35.94
N SER A 144 13.79 21.71 -34.99
CA SER A 144 13.94 21.05 -33.68
C SER A 144 12.52 20.81 -33.16
N GLU A 145 12.19 19.62 -32.63
CA GLU A 145 10.80 19.29 -32.23
C GLU A 145 10.43 19.89 -30.86
N VAL A 146 10.15 21.20 -30.85
CA VAL A 146 9.44 21.85 -29.75
C VAL A 146 7.94 21.53 -29.87
N PHE A 147 7.25 21.34 -28.76
CA PHE A 147 5.79 21.20 -28.74
C PHE A 147 5.17 22.29 -27.88
N ILE A 148 4.16 22.99 -28.40
CA ILE A 148 3.26 23.81 -27.59
C ILE A 148 2.10 22.92 -27.14
N ALA A 149 1.89 22.89 -25.83
CA ALA A 149 0.74 22.25 -25.20
C ALA A 149 -0.43 23.25 -25.16
N ASP A 150 -1.32 23.18 -26.16
CA ASP A 150 -2.54 23.97 -26.18
C ASP A 150 -3.73 23.08 -25.76
N THR A 151 -4.21 23.34 -24.54
CA THR A 151 -5.45 22.88 -23.87
C THR A 151 -5.79 21.38 -23.80
N GLN A 152 -5.24 20.54 -24.68
CA GLN A 152 -5.17 19.07 -24.54
C GLN A 152 -4.24 18.38 -25.56
N ASP A 153 -3.86 19.05 -26.65
CA ASP A 153 -3.01 18.48 -27.71
C ASP A 153 -1.58 19.05 -27.67
N LEU A 154 -0.59 18.19 -27.90
CA LEU A 154 0.78 18.61 -28.23
C LEU A 154 0.85 18.98 -29.70
N LYS A 155 0.87 20.27 -30.01
CA LYS A 155 1.08 20.77 -31.38
C LYS A 155 2.58 21.00 -31.59
N PRO A 156 3.20 20.46 -32.65
CA PRO A 156 4.60 20.76 -32.95
C PRO A 156 4.75 22.25 -33.28
N PHE A 157 5.55 22.93 -32.47
CA PHE A 157 5.93 24.33 -32.63
C PHE A 157 7.30 24.42 -33.30
N ARG A 158 7.55 25.54 -33.99
CA ARG A 158 8.77 25.76 -34.75
C ARG A 158 9.56 26.90 -34.13
N ALA A 159 10.64 26.56 -33.43
CA ALA A 159 11.62 27.52 -32.94
C ALA A 159 12.94 27.30 -33.71
N PRO A 160 13.15 28.01 -34.84
CA PRO A 160 14.31 27.75 -35.72
C PRO A 160 15.65 28.14 -35.09
N GLU A 161 15.63 29.08 -34.13
CA GLU A 161 16.82 29.50 -33.38
C GLU A 161 17.11 28.59 -32.17
N PHE A 162 16.17 27.71 -31.81
CA PHE A 162 16.30 26.79 -30.69
C PHE A 162 17.14 25.56 -31.05
N ASN A 163 18.36 25.52 -30.54
CA ASN A 163 19.34 24.44 -30.76
C ASN A 163 19.49 23.93 -32.23
N PRO A 164 19.74 24.80 -33.23
CA PRO A 164 19.88 24.40 -34.64
C PRO A 164 20.99 23.35 -34.91
N ASN A 165 21.99 23.25 -34.04
CA ASN A 165 23.10 22.31 -34.17
C ASN A 165 22.75 20.89 -33.69
N ASN A 166 21.62 20.70 -32.99
CA ASN A 166 21.27 19.46 -32.28
C ASN A 166 22.30 19.06 -31.20
N ASP A 167 22.88 20.05 -30.51
CA ASP A 167 23.83 19.81 -29.42
C ASP A 167 23.13 19.20 -28.19
N VAL A 168 23.89 18.44 -27.40
CA VAL A 168 23.34 17.74 -26.23
C VAL A 168 22.93 18.76 -25.16
N THR A 169 21.63 18.85 -24.93
CA THR A 169 21.04 19.62 -23.82
C THR A 169 21.22 18.86 -22.50
N ILE A 170 21.57 19.60 -21.45
CA ILE A 170 21.73 19.10 -20.07
C ILE A 170 20.51 19.52 -19.24
N GLU A 171 20.15 20.80 -19.32
CA GLU A 171 18.97 21.30 -18.62
C GLU A 171 18.29 22.44 -19.37
N ILE A 172 16.96 22.52 -19.23
CA ILE A 172 16.13 23.64 -19.66
C ILE A 172 15.32 24.08 -18.45
N GLY A 173 15.25 25.39 -18.23
CA GLY A 173 14.38 26.00 -17.22
C GLY A 173 13.96 27.41 -17.63
N THR A 174 13.36 28.14 -16.69
CA THR A 174 12.83 29.49 -16.91
C THR A 174 13.35 30.45 -15.86
N LEU A 175 13.82 31.63 -16.29
CA LEU A 175 14.39 32.67 -15.44
C LEU A 175 13.63 34.01 -15.60
N SER A 176 14.01 34.97 -14.76
CA SER A 176 13.50 36.34 -14.73
C SER A 176 11.97 36.38 -14.56
N CYS A 177 11.45 35.60 -13.61
CA CYS A 177 10.03 35.40 -13.35
C CYS A 177 9.25 34.83 -14.56
N LYS A 178 9.79 33.79 -15.21
CA LYS A 178 9.21 33.11 -16.39
C LYS A 178 9.11 33.96 -17.66
N LYS A 179 10.03 34.93 -17.82
CA LYS A 179 10.13 35.77 -19.04
C LYS A 179 11.17 35.25 -20.04
N ARG A 180 12.18 34.53 -19.56
CA ARG A 180 13.24 33.91 -20.39
C ARG A 180 13.17 32.40 -20.25
N VAL A 181 13.39 31.68 -21.36
CA VAL A 181 13.70 30.24 -21.35
C VAL A 181 15.20 30.10 -21.47
N VAL A 182 15.85 29.34 -20.59
CA VAL A 182 17.29 29.12 -20.65
C VAL A 182 17.58 27.64 -20.86
N GLN A 183 18.45 27.36 -21.83
CA GLN A 183 18.93 26.04 -22.20
C GLN A 183 20.44 25.95 -21.93
N VAL A 184 20.83 25.02 -21.07
CA VAL A 184 22.24 24.67 -20.84
C VAL A 184 22.60 23.52 -21.79
N LEU A 185 23.43 23.83 -22.79
CA LEU A 185 24.10 22.85 -23.65
C LEU A 185 25.46 22.49 -23.03
N ARG A 186 26.20 21.56 -23.64
CA ARG A 186 27.53 21.17 -23.14
C ARG A 186 28.58 22.26 -23.19
N ASN A 187 28.56 23.11 -24.23
CA ASN A 187 29.62 24.09 -24.52
C ASN A 187 29.15 25.53 -24.31
N GLU A 188 27.86 25.75 -24.13
CA GLU A 188 27.23 27.07 -24.10
C GLU A 188 25.89 27.05 -23.36
N VAL A 189 25.48 28.22 -22.86
CA VAL A 189 24.17 28.48 -22.27
C VAL A 189 23.44 29.46 -23.19
N ARG A 190 22.23 29.12 -23.62
CA ARG A 190 21.41 29.96 -24.50
C ARG A 190 20.21 30.49 -23.73
N SER A 191 20.06 31.82 -23.70
CA SER A 191 18.88 32.51 -23.19
C SER A 191 17.97 32.87 -24.37
N TYR A 192 16.71 32.49 -24.30
CA TYR A 192 15.68 32.75 -25.29
C TYR A 192 14.58 33.64 -24.71
N ASP A 193 13.92 34.40 -25.59
CA ASP A 193 12.73 35.18 -25.26
C ASP A 193 11.44 34.32 -25.20
N ILE A 194 10.30 35.01 -25.14
CA ILE A 194 8.98 34.39 -25.01
C ILE A 194 8.56 33.62 -26.26
N ASP A 195 8.98 34.08 -27.44
CA ASP A 195 8.65 33.49 -28.73
C ASP A 195 9.73 32.46 -29.18
N LEU A 196 10.64 32.11 -28.27
CA LEU A 196 11.83 31.27 -28.46
C LEU A 196 12.86 31.83 -29.47
N GLY A 197 12.88 33.15 -29.65
CA GLY A 197 13.99 33.88 -30.29
C GLY A 197 15.21 33.92 -29.38
N LEU A 198 16.41 33.81 -29.96
CA LEU A 198 17.68 33.81 -29.25
C LEU A 198 18.02 35.22 -28.75
N ALA A 199 18.14 35.39 -27.44
CA ALA A 199 18.52 36.65 -26.81
C ALA A 199 20.02 36.74 -26.54
N GLN A 200 20.62 35.68 -25.98
CA GLN A 200 22.02 35.66 -25.58
C GLN A 200 22.60 34.25 -25.68
N ILE A 201 23.89 34.15 -26.04
CA ILE A 201 24.72 32.96 -25.86
C ILE A 201 25.84 33.30 -24.89
N TYR A 202 25.99 32.51 -23.84
CA TYR A 202 27.15 32.53 -22.93
C TYR A 202 27.98 31.26 -23.17
N LEU A 203 29.25 31.38 -23.53
CA LEU A 203 30.11 30.22 -23.77
C LEU A 203 30.64 29.66 -22.44
N VAL A 204 30.68 28.34 -22.31
CA VAL A 204 31.29 27.66 -21.14
C VAL A 204 32.78 27.47 -21.45
N TRP A 205 33.50 28.58 -21.46
CA TRP A 205 34.94 28.65 -21.72
C TRP A 205 35.64 29.39 -20.58
N ASP A 206 36.92 29.06 -20.35
CA ASP A 206 37.74 29.73 -19.35
C ASP A 206 38.60 30.81 -20.01
N GLU A 207 38.27 32.07 -19.76
CA GLU A 207 38.99 33.22 -20.32
C GLU A 207 40.48 33.24 -19.93
N ASP A 208 40.86 32.67 -18.77
CA ASP A 208 42.24 32.67 -18.28
C ASP A 208 43.11 31.58 -18.95
N THR A 209 42.53 30.44 -19.34
CA THR A 209 43.29 29.29 -19.88
C THR A 209 43.06 29.02 -21.37
N SER A 210 41.99 29.53 -21.97
CA SER A 210 41.56 29.23 -23.35
C SER A 210 41.24 27.75 -23.62
N ASP A 211 41.03 26.94 -22.58
CA ASP A 211 40.57 25.55 -22.71
C ASP A 211 39.03 25.49 -22.86
N GLU A 212 38.54 24.67 -23.79
CA GLU A 212 37.11 24.36 -23.94
C GLU A 212 36.66 23.50 -22.75
N ARG A 213 35.74 24.03 -21.92
CA ARG A 213 35.20 23.30 -20.77
C ARG A 213 33.81 22.77 -21.06
N MET A 214 33.48 21.59 -20.52
CA MET A 214 32.24 20.90 -20.84
C MET A 214 31.34 20.84 -19.61
N ALA A 215 30.12 21.39 -19.71
CA ALA A 215 29.11 21.23 -18.68
C ALA A 215 28.71 19.74 -18.54
N VAL A 216 28.62 19.28 -17.29
CA VAL A 216 28.25 17.89 -16.93
C VAL A 216 26.88 17.84 -16.27
N SER A 217 26.60 18.78 -15.37
CA SER A 217 25.29 18.96 -14.74
C SER A 217 25.01 20.44 -14.50
N ALA A 218 23.74 20.81 -14.49
CA ALA A 218 23.29 22.13 -14.10
C ALA A 218 22.30 22.05 -12.92
N SER A 219 21.99 23.20 -12.33
CA SER A 219 20.88 23.40 -11.41
C SER A 219 20.39 24.84 -11.58
N LEU A 220 19.10 25.04 -11.83
CA LEU A 220 18.50 26.37 -12.02
C LEU A 220 17.59 26.74 -10.84
N ALA A 221 17.79 27.94 -10.29
CA ALA A 221 16.90 28.56 -9.30
C ALA A 221 16.86 30.08 -9.50
N ASP A 222 15.83 30.55 -10.20
CA ASP A 222 15.60 31.95 -10.61
C ASP A 222 15.98 32.97 -9.52
N PRO A 223 16.93 33.90 -9.76
CA PRO A 223 17.59 34.24 -11.04
C PRO A 223 18.93 33.52 -11.34
N TYR A 224 19.35 32.53 -10.55
CA TYR A 224 20.67 31.91 -10.65
C TYR A 224 20.70 30.58 -11.40
N ILE A 225 21.83 30.30 -12.05
CA ILE A 225 22.19 29.02 -12.66
C ILE A 225 23.52 28.57 -12.05
N ALA A 226 23.58 27.36 -11.53
CA ALA A 226 24.85 26.70 -11.17
C ALA A 226 25.20 25.64 -12.22
N ILE A 227 26.43 25.65 -12.71
CA ILE A 227 26.93 24.72 -13.73
C ILE A 227 28.18 24.02 -13.20
N LEU A 228 28.17 22.69 -13.21
CA LEU A 228 29.32 21.86 -12.89
C LEU A 228 30.04 21.46 -14.19
N GLN A 229 31.33 21.73 -14.25
CA GLN A 229 32.20 21.42 -15.39
C GLN A 229 32.88 20.06 -15.23
N ASP A 230 33.44 19.53 -16.32
CA ASP A 230 34.05 18.20 -16.40
C ASP A 230 35.35 18.06 -15.61
N ASP A 231 36.05 19.17 -15.35
CA ASP A 231 37.20 19.24 -14.43
C ASP A 231 36.81 19.22 -12.93
N SER A 232 35.50 19.16 -12.64
CA SER A 232 34.86 19.24 -11.32
C SER A 232 34.86 20.64 -10.68
N THR A 233 35.03 21.71 -11.45
CA THR A 233 34.85 23.09 -10.97
C THR A 233 33.43 23.61 -11.21
N LEU A 234 33.10 24.72 -10.55
CA LEU A 234 31.76 25.30 -10.52
C LEU A 234 31.78 26.70 -11.16
N MET A 235 30.80 26.96 -12.02
CA MET A 235 30.47 28.27 -12.58
C MET A 235 29.06 28.66 -12.11
N ILE A 236 28.85 29.94 -11.75
CA ILE A 236 27.51 30.47 -11.42
C ILE A 236 27.20 31.67 -12.30
N LEU A 237 26.06 31.62 -12.99
CA LEU A 237 25.50 32.74 -13.74
C LEU A 237 24.29 33.31 -12.98
N GLN A 238 24.11 34.62 -13.03
CA GLN A 238 22.93 35.32 -12.55
C GLN A 238 22.26 36.05 -13.70
N ALA A 239 20.94 35.88 -13.82
CA ALA A 239 20.11 36.73 -14.68
C ALA A 239 19.88 38.10 -14.02
N ASP A 240 20.07 39.18 -14.77
CA ASP A 240 19.73 40.53 -14.35
C ASP A 240 18.22 40.84 -14.50
N ASP A 241 17.82 42.09 -14.25
CA ASP A 241 16.43 42.55 -14.43
C ASP A 241 15.97 42.53 -15.90
N SER A 242 16.90 42.55 -16.87
CA SER A 242 16.63 42.46 -18.32
C SER A 242 16.62 41.01 -18.85
N GLY A 243 17.13 40.07 -18.07
CA GLY A 243 17.24 38.64 -18.38
C GLY A 243 18.52 38.26 -19.13
N ASP A 244 19.52 39.12 -19.11
CA ASP A 244 20.88 38.83 -19.56
C ASP A 244 21.67 38.14 -18.43
N LEU A 245 22.54 37.20 -18.80
CA LEU A 245 23.31 36.34 -17.90
C LEU A 245 24.73 36.90 -17.72
N ASP A 246 25.09 37.20 -16.47
CA ASP A 246 26.44 37.58 -16.03
C ASP A 246 27.03 36.54 -15.07
N GLU A 247 28.35 36.38 -15.05
CA GLU A 247 29.03 35.48 -14.10
C GLU A 247 29.16 36.09 -12.70
N VAL A 248 28.95 35.27 -11.67
CA VAL A 248 29.01 35.65 -10.26
C VAL A 248 30.31 35.16 -9.63
N GLU A 249 31.12 36.09 -9.11
CA GLU A 249 32.36 35.76 -8.40
C GLU A 249 32.11 34.83 -7.19
N LEU A 250 32.68 33.63 -7.27
CA LEU A 250 32.61 32.62 -6.20
C LEU A 250 33.62 32.91 -5.08
N ASN A 251 33.21 32.64 -3.84
CA ASN A 251 34.11 32.62 -2.68
C ASN A 251 35.32 31.69 -2.93
N GLU A 252 36.50 32.05 -2.41
CA GLU A 252 37.75 31.30 -2.64
C GLU A 252 37.63 29.79 -2.35
N ALA A 253 36.91 29.41 -1.28
CA ALA A 253 36.68 28.02 -0.91
C ALA A 253 35.78 27.25 -1.90
N ALA A 254 34.84 27.93 -2.56
CA ALA A 254 34.01 27.34 -3.61
C ALA A 254 34.80 27.19 -4.91
N ARG A 255 35.59 28.20 -5.28
CA ARG A 255 36.41 28.21 -6.51
C ARG A 255 37.59 27.24 -6.46
N ALA A 256 38.22 27.04 -5.30
CA ALA A 256 39.35 26.11 -5.13
C ALA A 256 38.93 24.64 -4.90
N GLY A 257 37.65 24.39 -4.62
CA GLY A 257 37.13 23.04 -4.37
C GLY A 257 36.89 22.24 -5.65
N LYS A 258 36.92 20.91 -5.53
CA LYS A 258 36.45 19.99 -6.57
C LYS A 258 35.14 19.33 -6.16
N TRP A 259 34.14 19.44 -7.02
CA TRP A 259 32.75 19.16 -6.73
C TRP A 259 32.21 18.00 -7.57
N ARG A 260 31.42 17.13 -6.94
CA ARG A 260 30.78 15.97 -7.58
C ARG A 260 29.30 16.22 -7.92
N SER A 261 28.65 17.10 -7.16
CA SER A 261 27.23 17.46 -7.32
C SER A 261 27.02 18.88 -6.81
N CYS A 262 26.19 19.67 -7.50
CA CYS A 262 25.77 21.00 -7.09
C CYS A 262 24.25 21.11 -7.13
N CYS A 263 23.65 21.74 -6.12
CA CYS A 263 22.21 21.96 -6.03
C CYS A 263 21.94 23.39 -5.54
N LEU A 264 21.16 24.15 -6.30
CA LEU A 264 20.54 25.38 -5.83
C LEU A 264 19.22 25.06 -5.13
N TYR A 265 18.95 25.73 -4.01
CA TYR A 265 17.74 25.53 -3.22
C TYR A 265 17.20 26.85 -2.68
N TRP A 266 15.89 27.07 -2.86
CA TRP A 266 15.19 28.27 -2.41
C TRP A 266 14.53 28.04 -1.05
N ASP A 267 15.01 28.70 0.00
CA ASP A 267 14.46 28.52 1.34
C ASP A 267 13.17 29.34 1.53
N LYS A 268 12.05 28.75 1.10
CA LYS A 268 10.70 29.31 1.26
C LYS A 268 10.20 29.26 2.71
N ALA A 269 10.79 28.42 3.55
CA ALA A 269 10.38 28.20 4.93
C ALA A 269 11.22 29.01 5.93
N GLU A 270 12.21 29.77 5.46
CA GLU A 270 13.23 30.48 6.25
C GLU A 270 13.96 29.53 7.25
N PHE A 271 13.97 28.23 6.96
CA PHE A 271 14.43 27.15 7.83
C PHE A 271 15.95 27.12 8.03
N PHE A 272 16.69 27.47 7.00
CA PHE A 272 18.15 27.52 6.96
C PHE A 272 18.69 28.92 7.29
N SER A 273 17.81 29.92 7.43
CA SER A 273 18.20 31.27 7.81
C SER A 273 18.84 31.30 9.21
N SER A 274 19.95 32.03 9.35
CA SER A 274 20.75 32.07 10.59
C SER A 274 20.25 33.09 11.62
N THR A 275 19.23 33.88 11.27
CA THR A 275 18.61 34.88 12.15
C THR A 275 17.39 34.31 12.86
N GLY A 276 17.43 34.29 14.20
CA GLY A 276 16.30 33.83 15.01
C GLY A 276 14.99 34.62 14.77
N PRO A 277 13.83 34.08 15.21
CA PRO A 277 12.48 34.46 14.76
C PRO A 277 11.98 35.85 15.23
N ALA A 278 12.88 36.75 15.59
CA ALA A 278 12.59 38.00 16.29
C ALA A 278 13.15 39.25 15.57
N LEU A 279 13.15 39.28 14.22
CA LEU A 279 13.18 40.52 13.41
C LEU A 279 13.11 40.23 11.89
N LYS A 280 11.95 40.44 11.27
CA LYS A 280 11.74 41.23 10.03
C LYS A 280 10.28 41.15 9.54
N GLN A 281 9.75 42.30 9.12
CA GLN A 281 8.57 42.33 8.25
C GLN A 281 9.06 42.26 6.80
N GLY A 282 8.53 41.30 6.03
CA GLY A 282 8.86 41.09 4.63
C GLY A 282 9.50 39.72 4.41
N THR A 283 8.73 38.81 3.82
CA THR A 283 9.16 37.46 3.43
C THR A 283 10.35 37.56 2.49
N ARG A 284 11.54 37.18 2.95
CA ARG A 284 12.76 37.13 2.14
C ARG A 284 13.23 35.68 2.12
N CYS A 285 12.71 34.93 1.15
CA CYS A 285 13.27 33.63 0.83
C CYS A 285 14.74 33.82 0.44
N GLU A 286 15.64 33.07 1.08
CA GLU A 286 17.08 33.12 0.80
C GLU A 286 17.48 31.95 -0.12
N LEU A 287 18.39 32.21 -1.07
CA LEU A 287 18.97 31.17 -1.91
C LEU A 287 20.15 30.51 -1.17
N PHE A 288 20.16 29.18 -1.17
CA PHE A 288 21.30 28.40 -0.72
C PHE A 288 21.88 27.58 -1.86
N LEU A 289 23.20 27.64 -1.99
CA LEU A 289 23.99 26.73 -2.80
C LEU A 289 24.51 25.59 -1.89
N PHE A 290 24.24 24.36 -2.30
CA PHE A 290 24.74 23.16 -1.65
C PHE A 290 25.67 22.40 -2.61
N LEU A 291 26.89 22.10 -2.13
CA LEU A 291 27.93 21.47 -2.94
C LEU A 291 28.44 20.20 -2.26
N LEU A 292 28.47 19.09 -3.00
CA LEU A 292 29.11 17.85 -2.57
C LEU A 292 30.54 17.80 -3.13
N SER A 293 31.55 17.82 -2.27
CA SER A 293 32.95 17.62 -2.67
C SER A 293 33.22 16.16 -3.08
N ILE A 294 34.23 15.94 -3.92
CA ILE A 294 34.75 14.59 -4.22
C ILE A 294 35.12 13.84 -2.91
N ASP A 295 35.60 14.55 -1.89
CA ASP A 295 35.91 14.01 -0.55
C ASP A 295 34.65 13.73 0.31
N CYS A 296 33.46 13.70 -0.30
CA CYS A 296 32.17 13.43 0.34
C CYS A 296 31.85 14.36 1.54
N ARG A 297 32.18 15.63 1.38
CA ARG A 297 31.84 16.73 2.30
C ARG A 297 30.73 17.59 1.68
N LEU A 298 29.68 17.90 2.44
CA LEU A 298 28.65 18.84 2.02
C LEU A 298 29.02 20.24 2.52
N TYR A 299 29.12 21.18 1.58
CA TYR A 299 29.33 22.59 1.85
C TYR A 299 28.00 23.33 1.64
N GLN A 300 27.58 24.04 2.68
CA GLN A 300 26.68 25.18 2.62
C GLN A 300 27.53 26.43 2.89
N LEU A 301 27.15 27.61 2.40
CA LEU A 301 27.97 28.84 2.51
C LEU A 301 28.53 29.18 3.92
N ILE A 302 27.91 28.66 4.98
CA ILE A 302 28.24 28.95 6.39
C ILE A 302 28.68 27.68 7.16
N SER A 303 28.47 26.47 6.62
CA SER A 303 28.74 25.22 7.35
C SER A 303 29.22 24.08 6.46
N VAL A 304 30.20 23.32 6.96
CA VAL A 304 30.72 22.11 6.32
C VAL A 304 30.34 20.89 7.17
N ILE A 305 29.77 19.87 6.52
CA ILE A 305 29.47 18.57 7.13
C ILE A 305 30.43 17.54 6.52
N GLU A 306 31.25 16.93 7.37
CA GLU A 306 32.22 15.89 6.98
C GLU A 306 31.71 14.49 7.30
N GLY A 307 32.15 13.48 6.54
CA GLY A 307 31.83 12.08 6.80
C GLY A 307 30.43 11.65 6.36
N ILE A 308 29.92 12.21 5.27
CA ILE A 308 28.59 11.88 4.71
C ILE A 308 28.61 10.51 4.03
N ASP A 309 29.77 10.12 3.49
CA ASP A 309 30.09 8.76 3.02
C ASP A 309 29.82 7.67 4.07
N CYS A 310 29.84 8.02 5.36
CA CYS A 310 29.57 7.13 6.47
C CYS A 310 28.08 6.95 6.79
N LEU A 311 27.18 7.69 6.12
CA LEU A 311 25.72 7.64 6.25
C LEU A 311 25.17 7.51 7.69
N PRO A 312 25.67 8.32 8.67
CA PRO A 312 25.30 8.21 10.08
C PRO A 312 23.82 8.53 10.31
N PRO A 313 23.19 8.05 11.41
CA PRO A 313 21.79 8.33 11.69
C PRO A 313 21.49 9.83 11.94
N ILE A 314 22.50 10.60 12.32
CA ILE A 314 22.45 12.06 12.44
C ILE A 314 23.68 12.66 11.76
N LEU A 315 23.46 13.56 10.80
CA LEU A 315 24.47 14.42 10.22
C LEU A 315 24.52 15.73 10.99
N SER A 316 25.72 16.17 11.36
CA SER A 316 25.98 17.46 11.99
C SER A 316 27.39 17.92 11.59
N THR A 317 27.75 19.18 11.87
CA THR A 317 29.12 19.68 11.64
C THR A 317 30.16 19.13 12.63
N GLU A 318 29.81 18.08 13.40
CA GLU A 318 30.68 17.41 14.37
C GLU A 318 31.19 16.09 13.78
N LEU A 319 32.50 15.85 13.86
CA LEU A 319 33.12 14.68 13.25
C LEU A 319 32.51 13.36 13.77
N PRO A 320 32.11 12.42 12.89
CA PRO A 320 31.51 11.15 13.30
C PRO A 320 32.49 10.33 14.13
N LYS A 321 32.13 10.07 15.39
CA LYS A 321 33.03 9.48 16.39
C LYS A 321 33.42 8.02 16.10
N ARG A 322 32.60 7.28 15.33
CA ARG A 322 32.87 5.93 14.81
C ARG A 322 32.08 5.68 13.52
N SER A 323 32.78 5.34 12.44
CA SER A 323 32.24 4.62 11.27
C SER A 323 33.32 3.70 10.72
N THR A 324 32.95 2.49 10.30
CA THR A 324 33.83 1.50 9.68
C THR A 324 33.49 1.22 8.21
N THR A 325 32.39 1.78 7.71
CA THR A 325 31.88 1.56 6.36
C THR A 325 31.69 2.90 5.68
N ARG A 326 32.18 3.03 4.45
CA ARG A 326 32.06 4.23 3.62
C ARG A 326 31.46 3.83 2.29
N GLU A 327 30.49 4.59 1.82
CA GLU A 327 29.83 4.38 0.54
C GLU A 327 30.21 5.46 -0.47
N VAL A 328 30.25 5.08 -1.75
CA VAL A 328 30.55 6.01 -2.83
C VAL A 328 29.26 6.73 -3.23
N LEU A 329 29.16 8.00 -2.89
CA LEU A 329 28.00 8.85 -3.21
C LEU A 329 28.09 9.34 -4.66
N SER A 330 27.07 9.09 -5.46
CA SER A 330 26.98 9.57 -6.85
C SER A 330 26.45 11.01 -6.92
N GLU A 331 25.45 11.34 -6.11
CA GLU A 331 24.70 12.60 -6.19
C GLU A 331 24.17 13.03 -4.82
N ALA A 332 24.03 14.34 -4.60
CA ALA A 332 23.36 14.92 -3.44
C ALA A 332 22.48 16.10 -3.85
N VAL A 333 21.21 16.04 -3.47
CA VAL A 333 20.17 17.03 -3.80
C VAL A 333 19.44 17.45 -2.53
N ILE A 334 19.10 18.74 -2.41
CA ILE A 334 18.21 19.25 -1.36
C ILE A 334 16.94 19.77 -2.01
N ALA A 335 15.80 19.25 -1.56
CA ALA A 335 14.50 19.55 -2.13
C ALA A 335 13.41 19.60 -1.06
N ASP A 336 12.38 20.39 -1.33
CA ASP A 336 11.12 20.33 -0.60
C ASP A 336 10.41 19.01 -0.90
N LEU A 337 10.05 18.25 0.14
CA LEU A 337 9.12 17.13 0.06
C LEU A 337 7.89 17.43 0.92
N GLY A 338 6.70 17.20 0.37
CA GLY A 338 5.43 17.44 1.06
C GLY A 338 4.29 17.74 0.10
N GLU A 339 3.09 17.92 0.63
CA GLU A 339 1.99 18.57 -0.10
C GLU A 339 2.28 20.08 -0.23
N SER A 340 1.74 20.76 -1.25
CA SER A 340 2.05 22.18 -1.53
C SER A 340 1.76 23.15 -0.37
N TRP A 341 0.93 22.75 0.59
CA TRP A 341 0.59 23.53 1.79
C TRP A 341 1.49 23.23 3.01
N ASN A 342 2.30 22.16 2.96
CA ASN A 342 3.25 21.78 4.01
C ASN A 342 4.52 21.12 3.41
N PRO A 343 5.27 21.84 2.54
CA PRO A 343 6.57 21.40 2.08
C PRO A 343 7.58 21.39 3.23
N SER A 344 8.56 20.50 3.17
CA SER A 344 9.62 20.43 4.17
C SER A 344 10.95 20.01 3.54
N PRO A 345 12.08 20.66 3.87
CA PRO A 345 13.36 20.40 3.21
C PRO A 345 14.00 19.08 3.65
N HIS A 346 14.40 18.28 2.66
CA HIS A 346 15.14 17.03 2.85
C HIS A 346 16.40 17.03 1.98
N LEU A 347 17.48 16.51 2.55
CA LEU A 347 18.69 16.11 1.85
C LEU A 347 18.51 14.67 1.35
N ILE A 348 18.72 14.45 0.06
CA ILE A 348 18.59 13.17 -0.60
C ILE A 348 19.95 12.84 -1.20
N LEU A 349 20.51 11.71 -0.77
CA LEU A 349 21.77 11.19 -1.25
C LEU A 349 21.51 9.96 -2.11
N ARG A 350 22.23 9.86 -3.22
CA ARG A 350 22.25 8.68 -4.08
C ARG A 350 23.64 8.03 -4.01
N THR A 351 23.68 6.71 -3.93
CA THR A 351 24.92 5.93 -3.99
C THR A 351 25.27 5.54 -5.43
N GLU A 352 26.46 5.01 -5.66
CA GLU A 352 26.81 4.36 -6.94
C GLU A 352 26.00 3.07 -7.20
N SER A 353 25.44 2.46 -6.15
CA SER A 353 24.58 1.28 -6.23
C SER A 353 23.08 1.58 -6.46
N ASP A 354 22.74 2.82 -6.78
CA ASP A 354 21.35 3.31 -6.91
C ASP A 354 20.50 3.11 -5.64
N ASP A 355 21.12 3.15 -4.46
CA ASP A 355 20.42 3.29 -3.18
C ASP A 355 20.14 4.77 -2.86
N LEU A 356 19.07 5.01 -2.13
CA LEU A 356 18.56 6.34 -1.78
C LEU A 356 18.53 6.52 -0.27
N VAL A 357 19.28 7.51 0.23
CA VAL A 357 19.30 7.86 1.64
C VAL A 357 18.69 9.24 1.85
N ILE A 358 17.62 9.28 2.65
CA ILE A 358 16.83 10.48 2.89
C ILE A 358 17.12 11.01 4.30
N TYR A 359 17.38 12.31 4.38
CA TYR A 359 17.77 13.04 5.57
C TYR A 359 16.86 14.25 5.76
N LYS A 360 16.08 14.26 6.85
CA LYS A 360 15.24 15.41 7.21
C LYS A 360 16.06 16.48 7.92
N ALA A 361 15.99 17.72 7.45
CA ALA A 361 16.64 18.84 8.11
C ALA A 361 15.99 19.15 9.47
N PHE A 362 16.80 19.41 10.50
CA PHE A 362 16.35 19.93 11.79
C PHE A 362 17.33 20.97 12.33
N ALA A 363 16.83 22.04 12.97
CA ALA A 363 17.66 23.06 13.60
C ALA A 363 17.90 22.69 15.08
N SER A 364 19.16 22.62 15.49
CA SER A 364 19.55 22.42 16.90
C SER A 364 19.93 23.74 17.55
N TYR A 365 19.33 24.04 18.70
CA TYR A 365 19.69 25.20 19.53
C TYR A 365 20.54 24.76 20.73
N ILE A 366 21.84 25.08 20.68
CA ILE A 366 22.75 24.85 21.82
C ILE A 366 22.67 26.06 22.74
N LYS A 367 22.33 25.85 24.02
CA LYS A 367 22.26 26.92 25.02
C LYS A 367 23.65 27.55 25.24
N GLY A 368 23.88 28.70 24.61
CA GLY A 368 25.11 29.48 24.76
C GLY A 368 25.67 30.03 23.44
N GLU A 369 25.25 29.47 22.29
CA GLU A 369 25.66 29.96 20.97
C GLU A 369 24.56 30.84 20.34
N SER A 370 24.97 31.85 19.57
CA SER A 370 24.06 32.80 18.90
C SER A 370 23.50 32.29 17.58
N HIS A 371 23.94 31.12 17.11
CA HIS A 371 23.61 30.59 15.78
C HIS A 371 22.87 29.25 15.90
N THR A 372 21.87 29.06 15.06
CA THR A 372 21.20 27.78 14.84
C THR A 372 22.15 26.82 14.15
N ARG A 373 22.38 25.65 14.74
CA ARG A 373 23.22 24.61 14.13
C ARG A 373 22.34 23.70 13.29
N LEU A 374 22.49 23.76 11.96
CA LEU A 374 21.84 22.84 11.06
C LEU A 374 22.32 21.41 11.34
N SER A 375 21.39 20.47 11.40
CA SER A 375 21.64 19.03 11.47
C SER A 375 20.61 18.31 10.63
N PHE A 376 20.87 17.04 10.29
CA PHE A 376 19.90 16.22 9.58
C PHE A 376 19.74 14.87 10.26
N VAL A 377 18.52 14.35 10.30
CA VAL A 377 18.21 13.01 10.84
C VAL A 377 17.87 12.08 9.69
N LYS A 378 18.46 10.88 9.68
CA LYS A 378 18.20 9.85 8.68
C LYS A 378 16.79 9.31 8.87
N GLU A 379 15.98 9.37 7.83
CA GLU A 379 14.64 8.79 7.83
C GLU A 379 14.66 7.34 7.32
N SER A 380 13.63 6.57 7.67
CA SER A 380 13.53 5.15 7.35
C SER A 380 13.12 4.93 5.90
N ASN A 381 14.09 4.65 5.02
CA ASN A 381 13.84 4.07 3.71
C ASN A 381 13.80 2.53 3.82
N HIS A 382 12.76 1.90 3.25
CA HIS A 382 12.59 0.45 3.19
C HIS A 382 12.75 -0.11 1.75
N THR A 383 13.00 0.75 0.77
CA THR A 383 13.13 0.38 -0.64
C THR A 383 14.57 0.04 -0.95
N LEU A 384 14.83 -1.25 -1.19
CA LEU A 384 16.16 -1.74 -1.57
C LEU A 384 16.49 -1.39 -3.04
N PRO A 385 17.76 -1.11 -3.38
CA PRO A 385 18.21 -0.94 -4.75
C PRO A 385 18.10 -2.24 -5.55
N ARG A 386 18.02 -2.13 -6.87
CA ARG A 386 17.98 -3.29 -7.77
C ARG A 386 19.39 -3.65 -8.22
N VAL A 387 19.95 -4.71 -7.63
CA VAL A 387 21.20 -5.32 -8.14
C VAL A 387 21.01 -5.70 -9.62
N THR A 388 21.86 -5.16 -10.50
CA THR A 388 21.94 -5.50 -11.92
C THR A 388 22.87 -6.69 -12.14
N THR A 389 22.50 -7.62 -13.01
CA THR A 389 22.99 -9.02 -12.93
C THR A 389 23.55 -9.59 -14.23
N SER A 390 23.93 -8.78 -15.22
CA SER A 390 24.60 -9.34 -16.40
C SER A 390 25.57 -8.39 -17.11
N GLU A 391 26.78 -8.89 -17.36
CA GLU A 391 27.78 -8.28 -18.25
C GLU A 391 27.24 -8.13 -19.69
N LYS A 392 26.24 -8.95 -20.09
CA LYS A 392 25.53 -8.87 -21.36
C LYS A 392 24.56 -7.68 -21.46
N GLU A 393 23.88 -7.29 -20.37
CA GLU A 393 23.14 -6.01 -20.33
C GLU A 393 24.10 -4.81 -20.32
N MET A 394 25.29 -4.92 -19.71
CA MET A 394 26.29 -3.83 -19.74
C MET A 394 26.86 -3.60 -21.15
N GLN A 395 27.27 -4.64 -21.87
CA GLN A 395 27.84 -4.52 -23.22
C GLN A 395 26.86 -4.01 -24.30
N SER A 396 25.55 -4.08 -24.05
CA SER A 396 24.52 -3.55 -24.95
C SER A 396 24.00 -2.16 -24.55
N ASN A 397 24.23 -1.72 -23.31
CA ASN A 397 23.71 -0.46 -22.75
C ASN A 397 24.80 0.54 -22.33
N GLU A 398 26.04 0.47 -22.83
CA GLU A 398 27.10 1.42 -22.43
C GLU A 398 26.70 2.92 -22.57
N LYS A 399 25.81 3.25 -23.51
CA LYS A 399 25.23 4.61 -23.65
C LYS A 399 24.08 4.94 -22.69
N LEU A 400 23.41 3.93 -22.11
CA LEU A 400 22.36 4.08 -21.10
C LEU A 400 22.87 3.93 -19.65
N SER A 401 24.14 3.55 -19.46
CA SER A 401 24.69 3.12 -18.16
C SER A 401 25.20 4.25 -17.25
N ARG A 402 25.12 5.53 -17.64
CA ARG A 402 25.43 6.64 -16.71
C ARG A 402 24.21 6.88 -15.80
N PRO A 403 24.37 6.93 -14.46
CA PRO A 403 23.29 7.32 -13.57
C PRO A 403 22.87 8.76 -13.91
N ARG A 404 21.61 8.92 -14.32
CA ARG A 404 21.02 10.21 -14.68
C ARG A 404 20.56 10.93 -13.41
N SER A 405 20.81 12.24 -13.32
CA SER A 405 20.53 13.06 -12.14
C SER A 405 19.08 12.96 -11.64
N LEU A 406 18.92 13.10 -10.32
CA LEU A 406 17.62 13.23 -9.66
C LEU A 406 16.90 14.49 -10.16
N ARG A 407 15.58 14.38 -10.40
CA ARG A 407 14.75 15.47 -10.91
C ARG A 407 13.88 16.02 -9.79
N ILE A 408 14.08 17.29 -9.42
CA ILE A 408 13.22 18.00 -8.47
C ILE A 408 11.92 18.37 -9.16
N LEU A 409 10.78 18.00 -8.57
CA LEU A 409 9.44 18.24 -9.11
C LEU A 409 8.65 19.11 -8.10
N PRO A 410 8.66 20.45 -8.24
CA PRO A 410 8.08 21.35 -7.23
C PRO A 410 6.54 21.34 -7.14
N ASN A 411 5.82 20.81 -8.12
CA ASN A 411 4.36 20.63 -8.06
C ASN A 411 3.85 19.55 -9.04
N ILE A 412 3.82 18.30 -8.59
CA ILE A 412 3.21 17.17 -9.30
C ILE A 412 1.96 16.70 -8.53
N SER A 413 0.78 16.96 -9.09
CA SER A 413 -0.53 16.71 -8.47
C SER A 413 -0.65 17.21 -7.02
N ASN A 414 -0.20 18.45 -6.76
CA ASN A 414 -0.15 19.10 -5.44
C ASN A 414 0.92 18.55 -4.46
N PHE A 415 1.89 17.78 -4.93
CA PHE A 415 3.07 17.35 -4.16
C PHE A 415 4.36 18.01 -4.67
N SER A 416 5.22 18.41 -3.74
CA SER A 416 6.65 18.60 -3.98
C SER A 416 7.33 17.24 -3.84
N ALA A 417 8.02 16.80 -4.89
CA ALA A 417 8.56 15.45 -5.01
C ALA A 417 9.97 15.46 -5.64
N VAL A 418 10.68 14.34 -5.52
CA VAL A 418 11.91 14.08 -6.29
C VAL A 418 11.77 12.77 -7.04
N PHE A 419 12.17 12.75 -8.30
CA PHE A 419 12.10 11.57 -9.17
C PHE A 419 13.50 11.07 -9.53
N MET A 420 13.69 9.76 -9.38
CA MET A 420 14.86 9.00 -9.79
C MET A 420 14.60 8.35 -11.15
N PRO A 421 15.18 8.84 -12.26
CA PRO A 421 15.14 8.16 -13.55
C PRO A 421 16.00 6.88 -13.54
N GLY A 422 15.68 5.92 -14.42
CA GLY A 422 16.39 4.65 -14.54
C GLY A 422 15.50 3.41 -14.39
N ARG A 423 16.04 2.35 -13.76
CA ARG A 423 15.38 1.05 -13.55
C ARG A 423 15.79 0.44 -12.21
N PRO A 424 15.04 0.67 -11.11
CA PRO A 424 13.65 1.13 -11.08
C PRO A 424 13.51 2.65 -11.06
N ALA A 425 12.76 3.19 -12.03
CA ALA A 425 12.26 4.55 -11.96
C ALA A 425 11.41 4.73 -10.69
N SER A 426 11.67 5.76 -9.88
CA SER A 426 11.06 5.89 -8.54
C SER A 426 10.75 7.34 -8.17
N PHE A 427 9.59 7.58 -7.56
CA PHE A 427 9.21 8.84 -6.94
C PHE A 427 9.47 8.80 -5.43
N ILE A 428 10.02 9.89 -4.90
CA ILE A 428 10.12 10.17 -3.47
C ILE A 428 8.98 11.13 -3.15
N LEU A 429 7.96 10.62 -2.45
CA LEU A 429 6.76 11.37 -2.07
C LEU A 429 6.63 11.43 -0.55
N LYS A 430 6.07 12.52 -0.05
CA LYS A 430 5.81 12.72 1.38
C LYS A 430 4.46 13.40 1.55
N THR A 431 3.60 12.89 2.44
CA THR A 431 2.38 13.60 2.85
C THR A 431 2.64 14.38 4.15
N ALA A 432 1.72 15.24 4.59
CA ALA A 432 1.80 15.86 5.92
C ALA A 432 1.72 14.83 7.08
N LYS A 433 1.26 13.60 6.79
CA LYS A 433 0.92 12.56 7.78
C LYS A 433 1.96 11.43 7.87
N SER A 434 2.85 11.32 6.89
CA SER A 434 3.91 10.29 6.84
C SER A 434 5.33 10.87 6.80
N CYS A 435 6.33 10.00 7.01
CA CYS A 435 7.67 10.22 6.50
C CYS A 435 7.70 10.04 4.96
N PRO A 436 8.77 10.46 4.27
CA PRO A 436 8.95 10.21 2.84
C PRO A 436 8.98 8.71 2.53
N HIS A 437 8.30 8.33 1.46
CA HIS A 437 8.26 6.98 0.93
C HIS A 437 8.75 6.96 -0.53
N VAL A 438 9.53 5.94 -0.88
CA VAL A 438 10.06 5.73 -2.23
C VAL A 438 9.16 4.75 -2.98
N PHE A 439 8.34 5.28 -3.88
CA PHE A 439 7.42 4.51 -4.71
C PHE A 439 8.01 4.26 -6.09
N ARG A 440 8.12 3.00 -6.51
CA ARG A 440 8.54 2.66 -7.88
C ARG A 440 7.42 2.97 -8.87
N LEU A 441 7.76 3.55 -10.01
CA LEU A 441 6.84 3.72 -11.13
C LEU A 441 6.80 2.42 -11.94
N ARG A 442 5.59 1.92 -12.21
CA ARG A 442 5.39 0.71 -12.99
C ARG A 442 5.76 0.94 -14.45
N GLY A 443 6.67 0.14 -14.97
CA GLY A 443 7.10 0.19 -16.37
C GLY A 443 8.47 -0.43 -16.61
N GLU A 444 9.08 -0.03 -17.72
CA GLU A 444 10.47 -0.39 -18.06
C GLU A 444 11.44 0.70 -17.58
N PHE A 445 12.57 0.90 -18.26
CA PHE A 445 13.50 1.99 -17.96
C PHE A 445 12.89 3.33 -18.35
N VAL A 446 12.86 4.30 -17.43
CA VAL A 446 12.47 5.68 -17.75
C VAL A 446 13.73 6.50 -17.97
N ARG A 447 13.87 7.08 -19.17
CA ARG A 447 15.04 7.90 -19.53
C ARG A 447 15.00 9.27 -18.86
N SER A 448 13.87 9.95 -18.98
CA SER A 448 13.70 11.30 -18.44
C SER A 448 12.23 11.56 -18.13
N LEU A 449 12.00 12.52 -17.25
CA LEU A 449 10.70 12.96 -16.79
C LEU A 449 10.73 14.47 -16.54
N SER A 450 9.61 15.13 -16.86
CA SER A 450 9.35 16.53 -16.52
C SER A 450 7.90 16.71 -16.05
N ILE A 451 7.62 17.80 -15.33
CA ILE A 451 6.25 18.18 -14.96
C ILE A 451 5.50 18.56 -16.25
N PHE A 452 4.22 18.21 -16.34
CA PHE A 452 3.37 18.63 -17.44
C PHE A 452 2.07 19.22 -16.91
N ASP A 453 1.95 20.54 -17.03
CA ASP A 453 0.76 21.27 -16.62
C ASP A 453 -0.18 21.45 -17.83
N LEU A 454 -1.46 21.14 -17.64
CA LEU A 454 -2.48 21.32 -18.67
C LEU A 454 -3.29 22.55 -18.29
N ALA A 455 -3.38 23.53 -19.19
CA ALA A 455 -3.87 24.90 -18.95
C ALA A 455 -5.33 25.06 -18.47
N SER A 456 -6.00 23.98 -18.04
CA SER A 456 -7.28 24.02 -17.34
C SER A 456 -7.06 24.10 -15.81
N PRO A 457 -7.42 25.20 -15.13
CA PRO A 457 -7.22 25.37 -13.69
C PRO A 457 -8.11 24.48 -12.80
N LEU A 458 -8.81 23.49 -13.38
CA LEU A 458 -9.63 22.50 -12.66
C LEU A 458 -9.01 21.09 -12.61
N LEU A 459 -7.89 20.82 -13.30
CA LEU A 459 -7.26 19.49 -13.29
C LEU A 459 -5.86 19.53 -12.65
N ASP A 460 -5.54 18.46 -11.92
CA ASP A 460 -4.23 18.29 -11.28
C ASP A 460 -3.08 18.25 -12.30
N THR A 461 -1.95 18.86 -11.90
CA THR A 461 -0.71 18.84 -12.67
C THR A 461 -0.21 17.41 -12.86
N GLY A 462 0.14 17.07 -14.10
CA GLY A 462 0.65 15.76 -14.48
C GLY A 462 2.16 15.74 -14.68
N PHE A 463 2.63 14.71 -15.35
CA PHE A 463 4.02 14.54 -15.75
C PHE A 463 4.12 13.91 -17.13
N ILE A 464 5.19 14.22 -17.84
CA ILE A 464 5.54 13.60 -19.12
C ILE A 464 6.85 12.82 -18.94
N TYR A 465 6.92 11.60 -19.47
CA TYR A 465 8.13 10.79 -19.40
C TYR A 465 8.44 10.07 -20.72
N VAL A 466 9.73 9.78 -20.92
CA VAL A 466 10.27 9.03 -22.06
C VAL A 466 10.69 7.63 -21.61
N ASP A 467 10.24 6.59 -22.30
CA ASP A 467 10.59 5.21 -21.98
C ASP A 467 11.81 4.66 -22.76
N SER A 468 12.11 3.39 -22.54
CA SER A 468 13.15 2.62 -23.25
C SER A 468 12.96 2.54 -24.77
N LYS A 469 11.72 2.68 -25.26
CA LYS A 469 11.26 2.38 -26.63
C LYS A 469 10.94 3.64 -27.44
N ASP A 470 11.46 4.79 -27.02
CA ASP A 470 11.25 6.09 -27.66
C ASP A 470 9.76 6.52 -27.66
N VAL A 471 8.99 6.12 -26.64
CA VAL A 471 7.59 6.55 -26.47
C VAL A 471 7.49 7.63 -25.40
N LEU A 472 6.98 8.81 -25.79
CA LEU A 472 6.55 9.86 -24.87
C LEU A 472 5.17 9.51 -24.30
N ARG A 473 5.01 9.59 -22.97
CA ARG A 473 3.73 9.37 -22.30
C ARG A 473 3.39 10.55 -21.39
N ILE A 474 2.20 11.12 -21.59
CA ILE A 474 1.59 12.10 -20.69
C ILE A 474 0.76 11.35 -19.67
N CYS A 475 1.07 11.54 -18.40
CA CYS A 475 0.57 10.76 -17.27
C CYS A 475 0.09 11.65 -16.12
N ARG A 476 -0.80 11.09 -15.31
CA ARG A 476 -1.17 11.61 -13.98
C ARG A 476 -0.99 10.53 -12.92
N PHE A 477 -0.95 10.93 -11.65
CA PHE A 477 -1.17 9.98 -10.57
C PHE A 477 -2.63 9.53 -10.52
N PRO A 478 -2.94 8.26 -10.17
CA PRO A 478 -4.31 7.80 -10.13
C PRO A 478 -5.14 8.50 -9.07
N SER A 479 -6.36 8.87 -9.44
CA SER A 479 -7.34 9.48 -8.56
C SER A 479 -7.55 8.66 -7.27
N GLU A 480 -7.73 9.35 -6.14
CA GLU A 480 -8.04 8.75 -4.82
C GLU A 480 -6.93 7.84 -4.23
N THR A 481 -5.69 7.96 -4.72
CA THR A 481 -4.54 7.25 -4.17
C THR A 481 -3.97 7.94 -2.94
N LEU A 482 -3.74 7.16 -1.88
CA LEU A 482 -3.06 7.55 -0.65
C LEU A 482 -1.60 7.13 -0.72
N PHE A 483 -0.71 8.08 -0.43
CA PHE A 483 0.75 7.90 -0.36
C PHE A 483 1.29 7.94 1.08
N ASP A 484 0.42 7.81 2.09
CA ASP A 484 0.80 7.83 3.51
C ASP A 484 1.53 6.56 3.99
N TYR A 485 1.45 5.49 3.20
CA TYR A 485 2.02 4.17 3.49
C TYR A 485 3.11 3.82 2.48
N THR A 486 3.94 2.82 2.79
CA THR A 486 5.02 2.37 1.89
C THR A 486 4.53 1.76 0.56
N TRP A 487 3.25 1.40 0.45
CA TRP A 487 2.59 0.98 -0.77
C TRP A 487 1.49 1.99 -1.13
N ALA A 488 1.24 2.20 -2.41
CA ALA A 488 0.18 3.09 -2.89
C ALA A 488 -1.19 2.43 -2.63
N LEU A 489 -2.06 3.09 -1.86
CA LEU A 489 -3.35 2.52 -1.44
C LEU A 489 -4.53 3.31 -2.03
N ARG A 490 -5.60 2.65 -2.48
CA ARG A 490 -6.87 3.34 -2.82
C ARG A 490 -8.01 2.78 -1.98
N LYS A 491 -8.77 3.67 -1.33
CA LYS A 491 -9.88 3.30 -0.43
C LYS A 491 -11.22 3.41 -1.13
N ILE A 492 -11.96 2.31 -1.15
CA ILE A 492 -13.31 2.22 -1.72
C ILE A 492 -14.31 2.14 -0.57
N SER A 493 -15.24 3.09 -0.51
CA SER A 493 -16.25 3.16 0.56
C SER A 493 -17.54 2.44 0.17
N ILE A 494 -17.73 1.20 0.65
CA ILE A 494 -18.99 0.45 0.48
C ILE A 494 -20.06 0.92 1.50
N ARG A 495 -19.64 1.54 2.61
CA ARG A 495 -20.48 2.06 3.72
C ARG A 495 -21.19 0.96 4.53
N GLU A 496 -20.73 -0.27 4.42
CA GLU A 496 -21.16 -1.44 5.18
C GLU A 496 -19.93 -2.21 5.61
N GLN A 497 -20.06 -3.03 6.65
CA GLN A 497 -18.97 -3.89 7.07
C GLN A 497 -18.74 -4.95 5.99
N VAL A 498 -17.51 -5.11 5.52
CA VAL A 498 -17.12 -6.23 4.67
C VAL A 498 -16.42 -7.25 5.56
N ASP A 499 -16.95 -8.47 5.60
CA ASP A 499 -16.43 -9.55 6.45
C ASP A 499 -15.70 -10.61 5.61
N HIS A 500 -16.16 -10.88 4.39
CA HIS A 500 -15.55 -11.86 3.47
C HIS A 500 -15.41 -11.31 2.04
N LEU A 501 -14.37 -11.76 1.33
CA LEU A 501 -13.98 -11.25 0.01
C LEU A 501 -13.51 -12.39 -0.90
N ALA A 502 -14.15 -12.56 -2.06
CA ALA A 502 -13.71 -13.49 -3.09
C ALA A 502 -13.67 -12.82 -4.48
N TYR A 503 -12.68 -13.15 -5.29
CA TYR A 503 -12.63 -12.76 -6.70
C TYR A 503 -13.18 -13.89 -7.58
N ALA A 504 -14.22 -13.59 -8.37
CA ALA A 504 -14.81 -14.50 -9.33
C ALA A 504 -14.02 -14.44 -10.65
N THR A 505 -13.20 -15.47 -10.90
CA THR A 505 -12.23 -15.45 -12.02
C THR A 505 -12.90 -15.55 -13.40
N SER A 506 -14.07 -16.20 -13.49
CA SER A 506 -14.83 -16.37 -14.74
C SER A 506 -15.55 -15.10 -15.20
N SER A 507 -16.02 -14.27 -14.26
CA SER A 507 -16.78 -13.04 -14.54
C SER A 507 -15.96 -11.75 -14.45
N GLU A 508 -14.74 -11.85 -13.91
CA GLU A 508 -13.81 -10.77 -13.56
C GLU A 508 -14.47 -9.74 -12.61
N THR A 509 -15.09 -10.22 -11.53
CA THR A 509 -15.80 -9.39 -10.52
C THR A 509 -15.47 -9.81 -9.09
N TYR A 510 -15.57 -8.88 -8.14
CA TYR A 510 -15.48 -9.21 -6.71
C TYR A 510 -16.85 -9.57 -6.15
N VAL A 511 -16.89 -10.54 -5.24
CA VAL A 511 -18.09 -10.89 -4.45
C VAL A 511 -17.78 -10.72 -2.97
N LEU A 512 -18.62 -9.94 -2.30
CA LEU A 512 -18.47 -9.52 -0.92
C LEU A 512 -19.54 -10.16 -0.04
N GLY A 513 -19.15 -10.70 1.11
CA GLY A 513 -20.06 -10.88 2.24
C GLY A 513 -20.06 -9.61 3.07
N THR A 514 -21.14 -8.82 3.00
CA THR A 514 -21.30 -7.59 3.79
C THR A 514 -22.28 -7.78 4.94
N SER A 515 -22.14 -6.96 5.98
CA SER A 515 -23.06 -6.92 7.11
C SER A 515 -23.33 -5.48 7.56
N HIS A 516 -24.54 -5.25 8.08
CA HIS A 516 -24.96 -3.97 8.64
C HIS A 516 -25.81 -4.19 9.90
N SER A 517 -25.77 -3.24 10.85
CA SER A 517 -26.71 -3.24 11.98
C SER A 517 -28.13 -3.00 11.49
N ALA A 518 -29.05 -3.83 11.95
CA ALA A 518 -30.48 -3.67 11.78
C ALA A 518 -31.19 -4.01 13.10
N ASP A 519 -32.25 -3.26 13.41
CA ASP A 519 -33.11 -3.54 14.57
C ASP A 519 -33.73 -4.94 14.46
N PHE A 520 -33.48 -5.78 15.45
CA PHE A 520 -34.01 -7.14 15.50
C PHE A 520 -35.26 -7.23 16.38
N LYS A 521 -36.20 -8.07 15.94
CA LYS A 521 -37.36 -8.53 16.70
C LYS A 521 -37.38 -10.05 16.65
N LEU A 522 -37.85 -10.68 17.72
CA LEU A 522 -38.08 -12.11 17.71
C LEU A 522 -39.08 -12.48 16.59
N PRO A 523 -38.92 -13.63 15.92
CA PRO A 523 -39.83 -14.02 14.85
C PRO A 523 -41.24 -14.25 15.39
N ASP A 524 -42.21 -13.47 14.89
CA ASP A 524 -43.62 -13.66 15.23
C ASP A 524 -44.06 -15.10 14.86
N ASP A 525 -43.62 -15.63 13.72
CA ASP A 525 -44.10 -16.91 13.18
C ASP A 525 -43.44 -18.18 13.80
N ASP A 526 -42.71 -18.10 14.92
CA ASP A 526 -42.12 -19.28 15.55
C ASP A 526 -43.17 -20.15 16.28
N GLU A 527 -43.33 -21.41 15.85
CA GLU A 527 -44.30 -22.37 16.42
C GLU A 527 -43.86 -22.94 17.79
N LEU A 528 -42.57 -22.90 18.11
CA LEU A 528 -42.04 -23.42 19.38
C LEU A 528 -42.13 -22.39 20.51
N HIS A 529 -42.19 -21.09 20.17
CA HIS A 529 -42.15 -19.98 21.11
C HIS A 529 -43.23 -18.93 20.82
N PRO A 530 -44.53 -19.27 20.95
CA PRO A 530 -45.63 -18.35 20.64
C PRO A 530 -45.63 -17.08 21.50
N ASP A 531 -44.99 -17.11 22.67
CA ASP A 531 -44.89 -15.96 23.58
C ASP A 531 -44.06 -14.80 23.00
N TRP A 532 -43.14 -15.07 22.06
CA TRP A 532 -42.31 -14.04 21.42
C TRP A 532 -43.13 -12.97 20.70
N ARG A 533 -44.29 -13.34 20.14
CA ARG A 533 -45.26 -12.43 19.48
C ARG A 533 -45.78 -11.33 20.40
N ASN A 534 -45.70 -11.55 21.71
CA ASN A 534 -46.25 -10.67 22.73
C ASN A 534 -45.19 -9.73 23.33
N GLU A 535 -43.91 -9.85 22.94
CA GLU A 535 -42.85 -8.98 23.45
C GLU A 535 -42.92 -7.58 22.79
N VAL A 536 -43.18 -6.56 23.62
CA VAL A 536 -43.24 -5.16 23.17
C VAL A 536 -42.13 -4.34 23.83
N ILE A 537 -40.94 -4.40 23.23
CA ILE A 537 -39.79 -3.58 23.61
C ILE A 537 -39.66 -2.34 22.70
N SER A 538 -39.34 -1.19 23.30
CA SER A 538 -39.21 0.11 22.62
C SER A 538 -37.79 0.45 22.18
N PHE A 539 -36.79 -0.25 22.74
CA PHE A 539 -35.40 -0.20 22.36
C PHE A 539 -35.01 -1.59 21.86
N LEU A 540 -34.86 -1.74 20.54
CA LEU A 540 -34.62 -3.02 19.89
C LEU A 540 -33.12 -3.37 19.95
N PRO A 541 -32.75 -4.64 20.15
CA PRO A 541 -31.37 -5.07 19.98
C PRO A 541 -30.97 -4.97 18.49
N GLU A 542 -29.79 -4.44 18.20
CA GLU A 542 -29.24 -4.47 16.83
C GLU A 542 -28.58 -5.83 16.56
N LEU A 543 -29.04 -6.56 15.55
CA LEU A 543 -28.31 -7.70 14.97
C LEU A 543 -27.65 -7.31 13.65
N ARG A 544 -26.70 -8.12 13.18
CA ARG A 544 -26.05 -7.91 11.88
C ARG A 544 -26.79 -8.67 10.80
N GLN A 545 -27.50 -7.96 9.93
CA GLN A 545 -28.08 -8.58 8.74
C GLN A 545 -27.04 -8.67 7.63
N CYS A 546 -26.82 -9.87 7.10
CA CYS A 546 -25.84 -10.14 6.05
C CYS A 546 -26.43 -10.05 4.63
N LEU A 547 -25.61 -9.56 3.69
CA LEU A 547 -25.90 -9.53 2.27
C LEU A 547 -24.69 -10.05 1.47
N LEU A 548 -24.96 -10.61 0.30
CA LEU A 548 -23.95 -10.92 -0.72
C LEU A 548 -24.03 -9.87 -1.82
N LYS A 549 -22.90 -9.24 -2.14
CA LYS A 549 -22.82 -8.14 -3.12
C LYS A 549 -21.79 -8.42 -4.19
N VAL A 550 -22.12 -8.14 -5.44
CA VAL A 550 -21.16 -8.20 -6.56
C VAL A 550 -20.66 -6.79 -6.85
N VAL A 551 -19.34 -6.61 -6.99
CA VAL A 551 -18.69 -5.33 -7.26
C VAL A 551 -17.85 -5.40 -8.54
N SER A 552 -18.00 -4.38 -9.39
CA SER A 552 -17.23 -4.23 -10.62
C SER A 552 -15.82 -3.68 -10.33
N PRO A 553 -14.72 -4.28 -10.83
CA PRO A 553 -13.38 -3.70 -10.70
C PRO A 553 -13.18 -2.44 -11.56
N ARG A 554 -14.08 -2.17 -12.52
CA ARG A 554 -14.00 -0.99 -13.40
C ARG A 554 -14.38 0.30 -12.66
N THR A 555 -15.44 0.24 -11.87
CA THR A 555 -16.08 1.42 -11.25
C THR A 555 -16.18 1.34 -9.74
N TRP A 556 -15.91 0.17 -9.16
CA TRP A 556 -16.03 -0.13 -7.73
C TRP A 556 -17.44 0.06 -7.14
N MET A 557 -18.44 0.08 -8.03
CA MET A 557 -19.86 0.12 -7.69
C MET A 557 -20.42 -1.30 -7.47
N VAL A 558 -21.45 -1.37 -6.63
CA VAL A 558 -22.23 -2.60 -6.41
C VAL A 558 -23.17 -2.81 -7.61
N ILE A 559 -22.99 -3.95 -8.28
CA ILE A 559 -23.75 -4.38 -9.46
C ILE A 559 -25.08 -5.02 -9.04
N ASP A 560 -25.01 -5.99 -8.11
CA ASP A 560 -26.12 -6.85 -7.68
C ASP A 560 -26.02 -7.12 -6.18
N SER A 561 -27.14 -7.47 -5.54
CA SER A 561 -27.23 -7.70 -4.10
C SER A 561 -28.27 -8.77 -3.77
N TYR A 562 -27.83 -9.80 -3.03
CA TYR A 562 -28.68 -10.88 -2.54
C TYR A 562 -28.74 -10.83 -1.00
N SER A 563 -29.93 -10.59 -0.45
CA SER A 563 -30.18 -10.52 0.99
C SER A 563 -30.38 -11.90 1.61
N LEU A 564 -29.76 -12.16 2.76
CA LEU A 564 -29.98 -13.38 3.56
C LEU A 564 -31.04 -13.13 4.65
N GLY A 565 -31.38 -14.19 5.40
CA GLY A 565 -32.29 -14.10 6.54
C GLY A 565 -31.78 -13.14 7.64
N PRO A 566 -32.66 -12.60 8.49
CA PRO A 566 -32.27 -11.66 9.57
C PRO A 566 -31.42 -12.33 10.66
N ASP A 567 -31.53 -13.66 10.80
CA ASP A 567 -30.80 -14.52 11.73
C ASP A 567 -29.65 -15.31 11.06
N GLU A 568 -29.36 -15.02 9.79
CA GLU A 568 -28.44 -15.78 8.95
C GLU A 568 -27.14 -15.00 8.65
N TYR A 569 -26.04 -15.47 9.24
CA TYR A 569 -24.73 -14.84 9.14
C TYR A 569 -23.86 -15.53 8.10
N VAL A 570 -23.16 -14.75 7.27
CA VAL A 570 -22.12 -15.29 6.36
C VAL A 570 -20.85 -15.57 7.16
N MET A 571 -20.35 -16.80 7.08
CA MET A 571 -19.17 -17.27 7.80
C MET A 571 -17.97 -17.53 6.87
N ALA A 572 -18.24 -17.80 5.59
CA ALA A 572 -17.20 -17.98 4.57
C ALA A 572 -17.76 -17.70 3.17
N VAL A 573 -16.97 -17.03 2.32
CA VAL A 573 -17.20 -16.87 0.88
C VAL A 573 -15.91 -17.28 0.16
N LYS A 574 -15.97 -18.23 -0.78
CA LYS A 574 -14.82 -18.63 -1.61
C LYS A 574 -15.23 -18.89 -3.05
N ASN A 575 -14.36 -18.51 -3.99
CA ASN A 575 -14.44 -18.93 -5.39
C ASN A 575 -13.76 -20.30 -5.52
N MET A 576 -14.48 -21.27 -6.08
CA MET A 576 -14.03 -22.67 -6.22
C MET A 576 -14.30 -23.17 -7.64
N ASP A 577 -13.39 -24.00 -8.17
CA ASP A 577 -13.61 -24.72 -9.43
C ASP A 577 -14.30 -26.06 -9.14
N LEU A 578 -15.64 -26.05 -9.23
CA LEU A 578 -16.46 -27.23 -8.93
C LEU A 578 -16.77 -28.02 -10.21
N GLU A 579 -16.79 -29.34 -10.08
CA GLU A 579 -17.37 -30.24 -11.08
C GLU A 579 -18.90 -30.11 -11.07
N VAL A 580 -19.50 -29.95 -12.26
CA VAL A 580 -20.96 -29.71 -12.41
C VAL A 580 -21.67 -30.94 -13.00
N SER A 581 -20.97 -31.77 -13.76
CA SER A 581 -21.52 -32.98 -14.39
C SER A 581 -20.55 -34.15 -14.25
N GLU A 582 -21.01 -35.20 -13.55
CA GLU A 582 -20.30 -36.48 -13.39
C GLU A 582 -20.06 -37.20 -14.74
N ASN A 583 -20.80 -36.83 -15.80
CA ASN A 583 -20.73 -37.48 -17.12
C ASN A 583 -19.73 -36.80 -18.07
N THR A 584 -19.59 -35.47 -17.98
CA THR A 584 -18.68 -34.70 -18.86
C THR A 584 -17.43 -34.23 -18.13
N HIS A 585 -17.38 -34.37 -16.80
CA HIS A 585 -16.35 -33.80 -15.92
C HIS A 585 -16.13 -32.28 -16.14
N GLU A 586 -17.19 -31.57 -16.57
CA GLU A 586 -17.13 -30.13 -16.82
C GLU A 586 -16.99 -29.37 -15.50
N ARG A 587 -15.97 -28.50 -15.42
CA ARG A 587 -15.72 -27.64 -14.25
C ARG A 587 -16.15 -26.21 -14.50
N ARG A 588 -16.72 -25.59 -13.48
CA ARG A 588 -17.08 -24.16 -13.50
C ARG A 588 -16.61 -23.46 -12.22
N ASN A 589 -16.03 -22.29 -12.41
CA ASN A 589 -15.76 -21.33 -11.34
C ASN A 589 -17.10 -20.86 -10.73
N MET A 590 -17.35 -21.21 -9.47
CA MET A 590 -18.55 -20.81 -8.74
C MET A 590 -18.23 -20.29 -7.35
N ILE A 591 -19.10 -19.42 -6.84
CA ILE A 591 -18.99 -18.82 -5.52
C ILE A 591 -19.76 -19.67 -4.52
N VAL A 592 -19.05 -20.31 -3.60
CA VAL A 592 -19.64 -21.07 -2.49
C VAL A 592 -19.68 -20.19 -1.26
N VAL A 593 -20.85 -20.11 -0.63
CA VAL A 593 -21.11 -19.33 0.59
C VAL A 593 -21.59 -20.26 1.69
N GLY A 594 -20.93 -20.19 2.84
CA GLY A 594 -21.30 -20.89 4.06
C GLY A 594 -21.96 -19.92 5.03
N THR A 595 -23.16 -20.26 5.49
CA THR A 595 -23.90 -19.46 6.47
C THR A 595 -24.17 -20.24 7.76
N ALA A 596 -24.40 -19.50 8.83
CA ALA A 596 -24.82 -19.99 10.13
C ALA A 596 -26.07 -19.24 10.60
N PHE A 597 -27.07 -19.98 11.06
CA PHE A 597 -28.22 -19.44 11.78
C PHE A 597 -27.89 -19.40 13.27
N ALA A 598 -27.79 -18.20 13.85
CA ALA A 598 -27.49 -18.01 15.26
C ALA A 598 -28.65 -17.31 15.96
N ARG A 599 -29.40 -18.09 16.78
CA ARG A 599 -30.62 -17.68 17.48
C ARG A 599 -30.46 -17.74 19.00
N GLY A 600 -29.30 -17.32 19.52
CA GLY A 600 -28.92 -17.50 20.92
C GLY A 600 -28.26 -18.85 21.20
N GLU A 601 -27.97 -19.11 22.48
CA GLU A 601 -27.24 -20.31 22.95
C GLU A 601 -28.15 -21.54 23.10
N ASP A 602 -29.39 -21.33 23.57
CA ASP A 602 -30.37 -22.42 23.84
C ASP A 602 -30.90 -23.09 22.57
N ILE A 603 -30.80 -22.44 21.41
CA ILE A 603 -31.33 -22.91 20.14
C ILE A 603 -30.21 -23.56 19.30
N PRO A 604 -30.35 -24.82 18.87
CA PRO A 604 -29.28 -25.52 18.14
C PRO A 604 -28.98 -24.84 16.80
N SER A 605 -27.73 -24.42 16.63
CA SER A 605 -27.28 -23.74 15.41
C SER A 605 -27.46 -24.64 14.17
N ARG A 606 -27.94 -24.03 13.10
CA ARG A 606 -28.05 -24.64 11.77
C ARG A 606 -27.14 -23.90 10.81
N GLY A 607 -26.87 -24.49 9.66
CA GLY A 607 -26.11 -23.84 8.61
C GLY A 607 -26.74 -24.04 7.24
N CYS A 608 -26.28 -23.27 6.27
CA CYS A 608 -26.62 -23.48 4.87
C CYS A 608 -25.38 -23.34 3.99
N ILE A 609 -25.31 -24.14 2.94
CA ILE A 609 -24.36 -23.97 1.85
C ILE A 609 -25.14 -23.47 0.64
N TYR A 610 -24.72 -22.32 0.11
CA TYR A 610 -25.22 -21.78 -1.15
C TYR A 610 -24.12 -21.89 -2.21
N VAL A 611 -24.52 -22.22 -3.43
CA VAL A 611 -23.65 -22.23 -4.60
C VAL A 611 -24.22 -21.26 -5.63
N PHE A 612 -23.45 -20.21 -5.94
CA PHE A 612 -23.82 -19.16 -6.88
C PHE A 612 -22.93 -19.15 -8.12
N GLU A 613 -23.54 -18.89 -9.28
CA GLU A 613 -22.88 -18.62 -10.55
C GLU A 613 -23.03 -17.13 -10.88
N VAL A 614 -21.93 -16.44 -11.20
CA VAL A 614 -21.98 -15.03 -11.64
C VAL A 614 -22.20 -15.00 -13.14
N ILE A 615 -23.46 -14.80 -13.57
CA ILE A 615 -23.84 -14.82 -14.98
C ILE A 615 -23.79 -13.44 -15.62
N LYS A 616 -23.52 -13.37 -16.93
CA LYS A 616 -23.69 -12.15 -17.73
C LYS A 616 -25.16 -11.93 -18.06
N VAL A 617 -25.66 -10.73 -17.79
CA VAL A 617 -27.05 -10.32 -18.05
C VAL A 617 -27.03 -9.08 -18.95
N VAL A 618 -28.14 -8.82 -19.65
CA VAL A 618 -28.32 -7.55 -20.38
C VAL A 618 -28.37 -6.42 -19.34
N PRO A 619 -27.46 -5.44 -19.37
CA PRO A 619 -27.44 -4.36 -18.40
C PRO A 619 -28.67 -3.45 -18.56
N ASP A 620 -29.04 -2.79 -17.47
CA ASP A 620 -30.05 -1.73 -17.46
C ASP A 620 -29.61 -0.58 -18.39
N PRO A 621 -30.48 -0.10 -19.32
CA PRO A 621 -30.19 1.06 -20.16
C PRO A 621 -29.75 2.31 -19.42
N GLU A 622 -30.18 2.52 -18.16
CA GLU A 622 -29.76 3.66 -17.33
C GLU A 622 -28.42 3.41 -16.61
N LYS A 623 -27.99 2.14 -16.47
CA LYS A 623 -26.79 1.73 -15.71
C LYS A 623 -26.03 0.62 -16.43
N PRO A 624 -25.16 0.95 -17.41
CA PRO A 624 -24.43 -0.03 -18.22
C PRO A 624 -23.49 -0.95 -17.40
N GLU A 625 -23.15 -0.54 -16.18
CA GLU A 625 -22.35 -1.33 -15.22
C GLU A 625 -23.07 -2.57 -14.68
N THR A 626 -24.39 -2.70 -14.87
CA THR A 626 -25.22 -3.80 -14.35
C THR A 626 -25.21 -5.07 -15.21
N ASP A 627 -24.08 -5.39 -15.84
CA ASP A 627 -23.97 -6.49 -16.83
C ASP A 627 -23.69 -7.88 -16.21
N ARG A 628 -23.80 -8.02 -14.89
CA ARG A 628 -23.63 -9.28 -14.13
C ARG A 628 -24.74 -9.46 -13.09
N LYS A 629 -25.03 -10.71 -12.75
CA LYS A 629 -26.00 -11.07 -11.69
C LYS A 629 -25.61 -12.36 -10.96
N LEU A 630 -25.92 -12.47 -9.68
CA LEU A 630 -25.85 -13.73 -8.93
C LEU A 630 -27.04 -14.63 -9.29
N LYS A 631 -26.74 -15.82 -9.80
CA LYS A 631 -27.71 -16.90 -10.00
C LYS A 631 -27.45 -17.99 -8.97
N LEU A 632 -28.44 -18.30 -8.15
CA LEU A 632 -28.41 -19.43 -7.24
C LEU A 632 -28.51 -20.75 -8.05
N ILE A 633 -27.58 -21.66 -7.85
CA ILE A 633 -27.53 -22.99 -8.49
C ILE A 633 -27.96 -24.07 -7.51
N GLY A 634 -27.41 -24.06 -6.29
CA GLY A 634 -27.69 -25.03 -5.25
C GLY A 634 -27.84 -24.38 -3.88
N LYS A 635 -28.76 -24.90 -3.07
CA LYS A 635 -28.96 -24.53 -1.66
C LYS A 635 -29.18 -25.79 -0.83
N GLU A 636 -28.29 -26.05 0.12
CA GLU A 636 -28.32 -27.23 0.98
C GLU A 636 -28.37 -26.80 2.45
N LEU A 637 -29.39 -27.22 3.19
CA LEU A 637 -29.54 -26.95 4.62
C LEU A 637 -28.87 -28.05 5.45
N VAL A 638 -27.99 -27.67 6.37
CA VAL A 638 -27.16 -28.60 7.13
C VAL A 638 -27.35 -28.46 8.65
N LYS A 639 -27.10 -29.56 9.36
CA LYS A 639 -27.18 -29.63 10.82
C LYS A 639 -25.85 -29.18 11.43
N GLY A 640 -25.86 -28.11 12.20
CA GLY A 640 -24.66 -27.38 12.63
C GLY A 640 -24.31 -26.22 11.68
N ALA A 641 -23.76 -25.15 12.24
CA ALA A 641 -23.27 -23.99 11.50
C ALA A 641 -22.21 -24.38 10.44
N VAL A 642 -22.25 -23.73 9.26
CA VAL A 642 -21.17 -23.85 8.27
C VAL A 642 -20.12 -22.79 8.62
N THR A 643 -18.98 -23.21 9.18
CA THR A 643 -18.00 -22.28 9.77
C THR A 643 -16.86 -21.93 8.82
N ALA A 644 -16.41 -22.91 8.02
CA ALA A 644 -15.29 -22.76 7.11
C ALA A 644 -15.50 -23.61 5.84
N LEU A 645 -14.94 -23.14 4.72
CA LEU A 645 -15.09 -23.71 3.38
C LEU A 645 -13.76 -23.73 2.64
N SER A 646 -13.47 -24.83 1.93
CA SER A 646 -12.36 -24.92 0.97
C SER A 646 -12.73 -25.79 -0.22
N GLN A 647 -11.99 -25.64 -1.32
CA GLN A 647 -11.97 -26.65 -2.38
C GLN A 647 -11.11 -27.83 -1.91
N ILE A 648 -11.29 -29.03 -2.48
CA ILE A 648 -10.46 -30.18 -2.13
C ILE A 648 -10.22 -31.13 -3.32
N GLY A 649 -8.98 -31.59 -3.45
CA GLY A 649 -8.60 -32.68 -4.33
C GLY A 649 -8.42 -32.28 -5.78
N GLY A 650 -8.24 -33.29 -6.61
CA GLY A 650 -8.05 -33.13 -8.04
C GLY A 650 -9.38 -32.95 -8.77
N GLN A 651 -10.45 -33.62 -8.33
CA GLN A 651 -11.72 -33.77 -9.08
C GLN A 651 -12.58 -32.49 -9.17
N GLY A 652 -12.60 -31.65 -8.12
CA GLY A 652 -13.45 -30.44 -8.08
C GLY A 652 -14.56 -30.52 -7.03
N PHE A 653 -14.26 -31.13 -5.88
CA PHE A 653 -15.17 -31.17 -4.74
C PHE A 653 -14.96 -29.99 -3.78
N LEU A 654 -15.96 -29.72 -2.95
CA LEU A 654 -15.85 -28.78 -1.83
C LEU A 654 -15.75 -29.55 -0.51
N ILE A 655 -15.00 -29.00 0.45
CA ILE A 655 -15.02 -29.43 1.83
C ILE A 655 -15.60 -28.32 2.71
N ALA A 656 -16.56 -28.69 3.55
CA ALA A 656 -17.28 -27.78 4.43
C ALA A 656 -17.22 -28.27 5.88
N ALA A 657 -16.84 -27.38 6.79
CA ALA A 657 -16.97 -27.61 8.23
C ALA A 657 -18.42 -27.34 8.65
N GLN A 658 -19.10 -28.37 9.15
CA GLN A 658 -20.51 -28.39 9.56
C GLN A 658 -20.54 -28.72 11.06
N GLY A 659 -20.46 -27.69 11.91
CA GLY A 659 -20.23 -27.83 13.35
C GLY A 659 -18.94 -28.62 13.64
N GLN A 660 -19.07 -29.78 14.30
CA GLN A 660 -17.96 -30.68 14.64
C GLN A 660 -17.57 -31.66 13.51
N LYS A 661 -18.13 -31.55 12.31
CA LYS A 661 -17.86 -32.49 11.20
C LYS A 661 -17.40 -31.77 9.94
N CYS A 662 -16.22 -32.11 9.43
CA CYS A 662 -15.79 -31.68 8.10
C CYS A 662 -16.29 -32.69 7.07
N MET A 663 -17.12 -32.26 6.11
CA MET A 663 -17.69 -33.11 5.06
C MET A 663 -17.21 -32.67 3.69
N VAL A 664 -16.67 -33.61 2.92
CA VAL A 664 -16.42 -33.44 1.48
C VAL A 664 -17.74 -33.69 0.75
N ARG A 665 -18.13 -32.75 -0.11
CA ARG A 665 -19.37 -32.81 -0.89
C ARG A 665 -19.10 -32.60 -2.38
N GLY A 666 -19.80 -33.38 -3.20
CA GLY A 666 -19.87 -33.21 -4.65
C GLY A 666 -21.15 -32.51 -5.07
N LEU A 667 -21.03 -31.62 -6.05
CA LEU A 667 -22.18 -30.95 -6.67
C LEU A 667 -22.70 -31.81 -7.82
N LYS A 668 -24.03 -31.91 -7.90
CA LYS A 668 -24.72 -32.60 -8.99
C LYS A 668 -25.38 -31.63 -9.98
N GLU A 669 -25.70 -32.16 -11.16
CA GLU A 669 -26.42 -31.44 -12.23
C GLU A 669 -27.80 -30.90 -11.76
N ASP A 670 -28.40 -31.49 -10.71
CA ASP A 670 -29.65 -31.04 -10.10
C ASP A 670 -29.48 -29.93 -9.04
N GLY A 671 -28.24 -29.49 -8.77
CA GLY A 671 -27.90 -28.50 -7.75
C GLY A 671 -27.78 -29.05 -6.32
N SER A 672 -27.91 -30.37 -6.11
CA SER A 672 -27.73 -31.01 -4.80
C SER A 672 -26.25 -31.20 -4.44
N LEU A 673 -25.95 -31.23 -3.14
CA LEU A 673 -24.59 -31.37 -2.59
C LEU A 673 -24.44 -32.68 -1.80
N LEU A 674 -24.07 -33.78 -2.48
CA LEU A 674 -23.97 -35.09 -1.83
C LEU A 674 -22.69 -35.25 -0.99
N PRO A 675 -22.77 -35.73 0.26
CA PRO A 675 -21.60 -36.05 1.07
C PRO A 675 -20.90 -37.33 0.59
N VAL A 676 -19.60 -37.23 0.37
CA VAL A 676 -18.74 -38.30 -0.19
C VAL A 676 -17.79 -38.86 0.87
N ALA A 677 -17.18 -37.98 1.68
CA ALA A 677 -16.30 -38.36 2.79
C ALA A 677 -16.51 -37.41 3.98
N PHE A 678 -16.14 -37.83 5.19
CA PHE A 678 -16.22 -37.00 6.38
C PHE A 678 -15.03 -37.23 7.33
N MET A 679 -14.79 -36.25 8.20
CA MET A 679 -13.92 -36.35 9.36
C MET A 679 -14.56 -35.65 10.56
N ASP A 680 -14.51 -36.30 11.72
CA ASP A 680 -15.02 -35.76 12.97
C ASP A 680 -13.92 -34.98 13.70
N MET A 681 -14.22 -33.73 14.03
CA MET A 681 -13.39 -32.78 14.78
C MET A 681 -13.88 -32.68 16.24
N GLN A 682 -13.23 -31.86 17.07
CA GLN A 682 -13.53 -31.81 18.51
C GLN A 682 -14.50 -30.70 18.92
N CYS A 683 -14.24 -29.44 18.57
CA CYS A 683 -14.99 -28.30 19.10
C CYS A 683 -15.58 -27.42 17.99
N TYR A 684 -14.77 -26.58 17.36
CA TYR A 684 -15.21 -25.60 16.36
C TYR A 684 -14.09 -25.41 15.34
N VAL A 685 -14.37 -25.71 14.06
CA VAL A 685 -13.38 -25.55 12.99
C VAL A 685 -13.39 -24.10 12.51
N ASN A 686 -12.37 -23.35 12.89
CA ASN A 686 -12.21 -21.94 12.52
C ASN A 686 -11.47 -21.79 11.17
N VAL A 687 -10.51 -22.68 10.88
CA VAL A 687 -9.72 -22.64 9.64
C VAL A 687 -9.87 -23.96 8.88
N LEU A 688 -10.12 -23.88 7.58
CA LEU A 688 -10.15 -25.02 6.66
C LEU A 688 -9.49 -24.63 5.34
N LYS A 689 -8.38 -25.27 4.98
CA LYS A 689 -7.63 -24.94 3.76
C LYS A 689 -6.97 -26.16 3.12
N GLU A 690 -6.98 -26.22 1.80
CA GLU A 690 -6.27 -27.21 0.99
C GLU A 690 -4.98 -26.62 0.37
N LEU A 691 -3.91 -27.43 0.29
CA LEU A 691 -2.81 -27.18 -0.62
C LEU A 691 -3.26 -27.56 -2.04
N LYS A 692 -3.63 -26.54 -2.81
CA LYS A 692 -4.34 -26.62 -4.10
C LYS A 692 -3.97 -27.83 -4.96
N GLY A 693 -4.94 -28.71 -5.19
CA GLY A 693 -4.85 -29.82 -6.13
C GLY A 693 -4.07 -31.03 -5.63
N THR A 694 -3.65 -31.05 -4.37
CA THR A 694 -2.98 -32.22 -3.75
C THR A 694 -3.91 -33.05 -2.86
N GLY A 695 -5.10 -32.54 -2.52
CA GLY A 695 -6.01 -33.16 -1.54
C GLY A 695 -5.53 -33.09 -0.08
N MET A 696 -4.33 -32.55 0.17
CA MET A 696 -3.82 -32.30 1.53
C MET A 696 -4.48 -31.04 2.10
N CYS A 697 -5.09 -31.13 3.28
CA CYS A 697 -5.76 -30.00 3.92
C CYS A 697 -5.51 -29.91 5.43
N ILE A 698 -5.50 -28.68 5.93
CA ILE A 698 -5.40 -28.34 7.34
C ILE A 698 -6.76 -27.92 7.89
N MET A 699 -7.03 -28.37 9.11
CA MET A 699 -8.21 -28.01 9.89
C MET A 699 -7.73 -27.41 11.22
N GLY A 700 -8.03 -26.14 11.44
CA GLY A 700 -7.73 -25.42 12.69
C GLY A 700 -8.95 -25.43 13.59
N ASP A 701 -8.83 -26.09 14.74
CA ASP A 701 -9.83 -26.04 15.79
C ASP A 701 -9.59 -24.81 16.69
N ALA A 702 -10.66 -24.13 17.10
CA ALA A 702 -10.59 -22.93 17.93
C ALA A 702 -9.99 -23.17 19.33
N VAL A 703 -9.89 -24.43 19.79
CA VAL A 703 -9.34 -24.81 21.11
C VAL A 703 -8.32 -25.94 21.01
N LYS A 704 -8.49 -26.85 20.04
CA LYS A 704 -7.78 -28.15 19.98
C LYS A 704 -6.69 -28.22 18.91
N GLY A 705 -6.08 -27.08 18.60
CA GLY A 705 -4.91 -26.99 17.73
C GLY A 705 -5.18 -27.33 16.28
N LEU A 706 -4.10 -27.62 15.55
CA LEU A 706 -4.13 -27.88 14.12
C LEU A 706 -4.11 -29.38 13.82
N TRP A 707 -4.95 -29.79 12.88
CA TRP A 707 -5.05 -31.14 12.36
C TRP A 707 -4.65 -31.13 10.88
N PHE A 708 -3.65 -31.94 10.52
CA PHE A 708 -3.17 -32.10 9.15
C PHE A 708 -3.73 -33.40 8.57
N THR A 709 -4.44 -33.29 7.46
CA THR A 709 -5.30 -34.34 6.91
C THR A 709 -5.13 -34.45 5.40
N GLY A 710 -5.50 -35.59 4.83
CA GLY A 710 -5.49 -35.84 3.40
C GLY A 710 -6.80 -36.44 2.94
N TYR A 711 -7.25 -36.02 1.76
CA TYR A 711 -8.33 -36.62 1.02
C TYR A 711 -7.77 -37.58 -0.04
N SER A 712 -8.25 -38.82 -0.03
CA SER A 712 -8.02 -39.79 -1.10
C SER A 712 -9.31 -39.97 -1.89
N GLU A 713 -9.21 -39.96 -3.21
CA GLU A 713 -10.34 -40.16 -4.13
C GLU A 713 -10.62 -41.66 -4.34
N GLU A 714 -9.59 -42.51 -4.36
CA GLU A 714 -9.69 -43.96 -4.55
C GLU A 714 -9.08 -44.74 -3.38
N PRO A 715 -9.87 -45.22 -2.39
CA PRO A 715 -11.29 -44.95 -2.16
C PRO A 715 -11.52 -43.60 -1.47
N TYR A 716 -12.71 -43.02 -1.70
CA TYR A 716 -13.17 -41.79 -1.04
C TYR A 716 -13.06 -41.84 0.49
N LYS A 717 -12.02 -41.20 1.03
CA LYS A 717 -11.71 -41.22 2.46
C LYS A 717 -10.89 -40.01 2.89
N MET A 718 -11.21 -39.47 4.06
CA MET A 718 -10.33 -38.55 4.79
C MET A 718 -9.41 -39.33 5.74
N SER A 719 -8.10 -39.11 5.66
CA SER A 719 -7.09 -39.64 6.58
C SER A 719 -6.45 -38.52 7.39
N LEU A 720 -6.28 -38.74 8.70
CA LEU A 720 -5.45 -37.88 9.54
C LEU A 720 -3.99 -38.27 9.32
N PHE A 721 -3.13 -37.30 8.98
CA PHE A 721 -1.69 -37.51 8.82
C PHE A 721 -0.90 -37.13 10.07
N GLY A 722 -1.35 -36.08 10.77
CA GLY A 722 -0.75 -35.65 12.03
C GLY A 722 -1.58 -34.58 12.71
N LYS A 723 -1.37 -34.39 14.02
CA LYS A 723 -2.02 -33.35 14.81
C LYS A 723 -1.04 -32.66 15.74
N ASP A 724 -1.39 -31.44 16.15
CA ASP A 724 -0.79 -30.86 17.34
C ASP A 724 -1.29 -31.61 18.60
N GLN A 725 -0.44 -31.65 19.63
CA GLN A 725 -0.75 -32.18 20.96
C GLN A 725 -0.98 -31.07 21.99
N GLY A 726 -0.65 -29.82 21.66
CA GLY A 726 -0.94 -28.65 22.50
C GLY A 726 -2.41 -28.27 22.51
N TYR A 727 -2.83 -27.57 23.57
CA TYR A 727 -3.98 -26.67 23.49
C TYR A 727 -3.49 -25.41 22.80
N LEU A 728 -4.02 -25.14 21.61
CA LEU A 728 -3.64 -24.04 20.76
C LEU A 728 -4.91 -23.51 20.07
N GLU A 729 -5.24 -22.25 20.32
CA GLU A 729 -6.43 -21.61 19.78
C GLU A 729 -6.13 -21.10 18.37
N VAL A 730 -6.54 -21.85 17.33
CA VAL A 730 -6.16 -21.53 15.95
C VAL A 730 -7.00 -20.39 15.38
N VAL A 731 -6.43 -19.18 15.34
CA VAL A 731 -7.07 -17.99 14.76
C VAL A 731 -6.96 -17.99 13.24
N ALA A 732 -5.75 -18.22 12.72
CA ALA A 732 -5.48 -18.33 11.29
C ALA A 732 -4.35 -19.33 11.06
N ALA A 733 -4.41 -20.08 9.96
CA ALA A 733 -3.35 -21.02 9.58
C ALA A 733 -3.17 -21.07 8.05
N GLU A 734 -2.00 -21.48 7.60
CA GLU A 734 -1.68 -21.65 6.17
C GLU A 734 -0.50 -22.59 5.95
N PHE A 735 -0.48 -23.28 4.82
CA PHE A 735 0.69 -24.06 4.39
C PHE A 735 1.87 -23.18 3.97
N LEU A 736 3.09 -23.67 4.16
CA LEU A 736 4.32 -23.08 3.61
C LEU A 736 5.24 -24.22 3.12
N PRO A 737 5.04 -24.74 1.90
CA PRO A 737 5.93 -25.74 1.32
C PRO A 737 7.26 -25.11 0.88
N ASP A 738 8.36 -25.81 1.15
CA ASP A 738 9.73 -25.36 0.88
C ASP A 738 10.57 -26.54 0.35
N GLY A 739 10.53 -26.74 -0.97
CA GLY A 739 11.07 -27.93 -1.61
C GLY A 739 10.40 -29.20 -1.08
N ASP A 740 11.19 -30.15 -0.59
CA ASP A 740 10.71 -31.41 -0.01
C ASP A 740 10.15 -31.28 1.42
N LYS A 741 10.21 -30.08 2.02
CA LYS A 741 9.77 -29.83 3.41
C LYS A 741 8.42 -29.14 3.44
N LEU A 742 7.48 -29.69 4.22
CA LEU A 742 6.20 -29.06 4.47
C LEU A 742 6.19 -28.37 5.83
N PHE A 743 6.25 -27.03 5.82
CA PHE A 743 5.95 -26.22 6.99
C PHE A 743 4.48 -25.80 7.00
N ILE A 744 3.95 -25.53 8.19
CA ILE A 744 2.60 -25.01 8.41
C ILE A 744 2.70 -23.88 9.41
N LEU A 745 2.11 -22.73 9.06
CA LEU A 745 2.04 -21.55 9.91
C LEU A 745 0.70 -21.53 10.65
N VAL A 746 0.74 -21.20 11.94
CA VAL A 746 -0.45 -21.09 12.80
C VAL A 746 -0.33 -19.84 13.67
N ALA A 747 -1.30 -18.93 13.59
CA ALA A 747 -1.44 -17.81 14.51
C ALA A 747 -2.39 -18.17 15.66
N ASP A 748 -1.97 -17.87 16.89
CA ASP A 748 -2.77 -18.01 18.11
C ASP A 748 -3.45 -16.70 18.56
N SER A 749 -4.35 -16.82 19.53
CA SER A 749 -5.05 -15.70 20.17
C SER A 749 -4.11 -14.77 20.94
N ASP A 750 -3.02 -15.30 21.49
CA ASP A 750 -1.91 -14.60 22.15
C ASP A 750 -1.00 -13.81 21.16
N CYS A 751 -1.41 -13.65 19.90
CA CYS A 751 -0.69 -12.92 18.84
C CYS A 751 0.71 -13.49 18.54
N ASN A 752 0.88 -14.80 18.65
CA ASN A 752 2.09 -15.52 18.24
C ASN A 752 1.85 -16.32 16.95
N LEU A 753 2.90 -16.38 16.14
CA LEU A 753 3.03 -17.24 14.98
C LEU A 753 3.87 -18.47 15.33
N HIS A 754 3.28 -19.65 15.22
CA HIS A 754 3.96 -20.94 15.36
C HIS A 754 4.31 -21.49 13.99
N VAL A 755 5.53 -22.00 13.85
CA VAL A 755 6.00 -22.71 12.66
C VAL A 755 6.06 -24.19 13.01
N LEU A 756 5.10 -24.95 12.49
CA LEU A 756 5.04 -26.40 12.59
C LEU A 756 5.69 -27.02 11.33
N GLN A 757 6.24 -28.23 11.45
CA GLN A 757 6.71 -29.03 10.33
C GLN A 757 6.05 -30.41 10.38
N TYR A 758 5.63 -30.92 9.22
CA TYR A 758 5.32 -32.34 9.04
C TYR A 758 6.58 -33.07 8.57
N ASP A 759 7.03 -34.06 9.34
CA ASP A 759 8.29 -34.78 9.11
C ASP A 759 8.16 -36.21 9.69
N PRO A 760 7.72 -37.20 8.90
CA PRO A 760 7.48 -38.56 9.39
C PRO A 760 8.76 -39.32 9.73
N GLU A 761 9.92 -38.88 9.22
CA GLU A 761 11.24 -39.49 9.44
C GLU A 761 11.90 -39.04 10.76
N ASP A 762 11.58 -37.84 11.27
CA ASP A 762 12.05 -37.37 12.57
C ASP A 762 11.37 -38.19 13.70
N PRO A 763 12.11 -38.93 14.55
CA PRO A 763 11.53 -39.80 15.58
C PRO A 763 10.66 -39.05 16.60
N LYS A 764 10.76 -37.72 16.69
CA LYS A 764 9.88 -36.90 17.55
C LYS A 764 8.45 -36.78 17.01
N SER A 765 8.22 -37.00 15.72
CA SER A 765 6.89 -36.93 15.10
C SER A 765 6.04 -38.16 15.39
N SER A 766 6.62 -39.22 15.99
CA SER A 766 5.95 -40.51 16.21
C SER A 766 5.44 -41.12 14.90
N ASN A 767 6.33 -41.24 13.90
CA ASN A 767 6.03 -41.69 12.54
C ASN A 767 5.02 -40.78 11.79
N GLY A 768 5.04 -39.47 12.07
CA GLY A 768 4.17 -38.46 11.44
C GLY A 768 2.93 -38.05 12.25
N ASP A 769 2.45 -38.88 13.17
CA ASP A 769 1.22 -38.63 13.97
C ASP A 769 1.22 -37.27 14.71
N ARG A 770 2.40 -36.72 15.01
CA ARG A 770 2.60 -35.45 15.70
C ARG A 770 3.30 -34.42 14.82
N LEU A 771 2.69 -33.25 14.71
CA LEU A 771 3.33 -32.06 14.11
C LEU A 771 4.46 -31.52 14.99
N LEU A 772 5.59 -31.15 14.37
CA LEU A 772 6.78 -30.70 15.08
C LEU A 772 6.85 -29.18 15.15
N ALA A 773 6.74 -28.61 16.35
CA ALA A 773 7.02 -27.19 16.56
C ALA A 773 8.52 -26.91 16.35
N ARG A 774 8.85 -26.13 15.31
CA ARG A 774 10.23 -25.72 14.97
C ARG A 774 10.55 -24.30 15.42
N SER A 775 9.59 -23.37 15.39
CA SER A 775 9.78 -21.98 15.83
C SER A 775 8.49 -21.36 16.37
N LYS A 776 8.63 -20.33 17.22
CA LYS A 776 7.54 -19.46 17.70
C LYS A 776 8.02 -18.00 17.62
N PHE A 777 7.22 -17.13 17.02
CA PHE A 777 7.51 -15.71 16.82
C PHE A 777 6.34 -14.87 17.34
N HIS A 778 6.58 -13.90 18.21
CA HIS A 778 5.51 -13.01 18.69
C HIS A 778 5.28 -11.86 17.71
N MET A 779 4.07 -11.75 17.16
CA MET A 779 3.74 -10.74 16.14
C MET A 779 3.33 -9.38 16.73
N GLY A 780 2.85 -9.34 17.99
CA GLY A 780 2.31 -8.12 18.61
C GLY A 780 1.01 -7.60 17.98
N HIS A 781 0.44 -8.31 17.01
CA HIS A 781 -0.79 -7.97 16.31
C HIS A 781 -1.64 -9.21 16.09
N PHE A 782 -2.96 -9.08 16.28
CA PHE A 782 -3.91 -10.16 16.05
C PHE A 782 -4.06 -10.43 14.55
N ALA A 783 -3.64 -11.62 14.10
CA ALA A 783 -3.75 -12.04 12.71
C ALA A 783 -5.22 -12.32 12.35
N THR A 784 -5.66 -11.87 11.18
CA THR A 784 -7.04 -12.06 10.70
C THR A 784 -7.10 -13.08 9.57
N THR A 785 -6.17 -13.01 8.62
CA THR A 785 -6.00 -14.03 7.59
C THR A 785 -4.53 -14.33 7.36
N MET A 786 -4.30 -15.53 6.84
CA MET A 786 -3.07 -15.90 6.16
C MET A 786 -3.45 -16.30 4.73
N THR A 787 -2.59 -16.04 3.75
CA THR A 787 -2.81 -16.44 2.35
C THR A 787 -1.51 -16.89 1.71
N LEU A 788 -1.49 -18.11 1.18
CA LEU A 788 -0.36 -18.66 0.43
C LEU A 788 -0.25 -18.02 -0.96
N LEU A 789 0.91 -17.44 -1.27
CA LEU A 789 1.21 -16.76 -2.52
C LEU A 789 2.47 -17.33 -3.18
N PRO A 790 2.56 -17.36 -4.51
CA PRO A 790 3.83 -17.58 -5.19
C PRO A 790 4.80 -16.41 -4.88
N ARG A 791 6.09 -16.72 -4.82
CA ARG A 791 7.16 -15.76 -4.58
C ARG A 791 7.91 -15.48 -5.88
N THR A 792 8.03 -14.20 -6.23
CA THR A 792 8.92 -13.76 -7.30
C THR A 792 10.35 -13.67 -6.76
N MET A 793 11.32 -14.32 -7.42
CA MET A 793 12.74 -14.20 -7.06
C MET A 793 13.20 -12.74 -7.08
N VAL A 794 13.94 -12.33 -6.04
CA VAL A 794 14.48 -10.96 -5.93
C VAL A 794 15.72 -10.78 -6.81
N SER A 795 16.14 -9.53 -7.06
CA SER A 795 17.27 -9.23 -7.95
C SER A 795 18.59 -9.84 -7.48
N SER A 796 18.85 -9.91 -6.18
CA SER A 796 20.04 -10.56 -5.61
C SER A 796 20.05 -12.08 -5.85
N GLU A 797 18.90 -12.76 -5.76
CA GLU A 797 18.80 -14.18 -6.08
C GLU A 797 19.00 -14.45 -7.57
N LYS A 798 18.45 -13.58 -8.43
CA LYS A 798 18.72 -13.62 -9.88
C LYS A 798 20.18 -13.34 -10.23
N ALA A 799 20.94 -12.66 -9.35
CA ALA A 799 22.37 -12.46 -9.51
C ALA A 799 23.18 -13.73 -9.19
N MET A 800 22.69 -14.55 -8.25
CA MET A 800 23.34 -15.78 -7.79
C MET A 800 22.92 -17.02 -8.60
N ALA A 801 21.80 -16.94 -9.34
CA ALA A 801 21.35 -17.99 -10.24
C ALA A 801 22.22 -18.06 -11.50
N ASN A 802 23.16 -19.02 -11.55
CA ASN A 802 23.98 -19.25 -12.73
C ASN A 802 23.11 -19.66 -13.95
N PRO A 803 23.23 -18.98 -15.11
CA PRO A 803 22.45 -19.34 -16.30
C PRO A 803 22.93 -20.62 -17.00
N ASP A 804 24.10 -21.15 -16.64
CA ASP A 804 24.72 -22.32 -17.30
C ASP A 804 24.41 -23.67 -16.61
N SER A 805 23.59 -23.70 -15.55
CA SER A 805 23.11 -24.97 -14.98
C SER A 805 22.04 -25.59 -15.88
N MET A 806 22.37 -26.70 -16.54
CA MET A 806 21.46 -27.46 -17.42
C MET A 806 20.36 -28.25 -16.65
N GLU A 807 19.84 -27.71 -15.56
CA GLU A 807 18.70 -28.27 -14.81
C GLU A 807 17.44 -27.46 -15.17
N ILE A 808 16.78 -27.87 -16.25
CA ILE A 808 15.60 -27.18 -16.81
C ILE A 808 14.29 -27.60 -16.10
N ASP A 809 14.29 -28.74 -15.38
CA ASP A 809 13.06 -29.45 -14.99
C ASP A 809 12.58 -29.24 -13.54
N SER A 810 13.19 -28.35 -12.73
CA SER A 810 12.80 -28.17 -11.33
C SER A 810 13.02 -26.76 -10.76
N GLN A 811 12.57 -25.71 -11.47
CA GLN A 811 12.28 -24.42 -10.82
C GLN A 811 11.05 -24.57 -9.91
N THR A 812 11.25 -25.13 -8.72
CA THR A 812 10.23 -25.17 -7.66
C THR A 812 9.81 -23.74 -7.35
N ILE A 813 8.54 -23.42 -7.66
CA ILE A 813 7.96 -22.11 -7.39
C ILE A 813 7.98 -21.89 -5.88
N SER A 814 8.96 -21.14 -5.39
CA SER A 814 9.04 -20.77 -3.98
C SER A 814 7.75 -20.09 -3.58
N GLN A 815 7.24 -20.39 -2.39
CA GLN A 815 6.00 -19.82 -1.89
C GLN A 815 6.28 -18.96 -0.66
N GLN A 816 5.35 -18.05 -0.36
CA GLN A 816 5.41 -17.13 0.76
C GLN A 816 3.99 -16.95 1.31
N VAL A 817 3.86 -16.76 2.62
CA VAL A 817 2.55 -16.52 3.24
C VAL A 817 2.41 -15.04 3.56
N LEU A 818 1.38 -14.43 3.00
CA LEU A 818 0.91 -13.10 3.37
C LEU A 818 0.07 -13.21 4.65
N ILE A 819 0.30 -12.35 5.63
CA ILE A 819 -0.50 -12.30 6.86
C ILE A 819 -1.12 -10.90 6.98
N THR A 820 -2.43 -10.84 7.20
CA THR A 820 -3.16 -9.59 7.51
C THR A 820 -3.49 -9.52 8.99
N SER A 821 -3.66 -8.32 9.53
CA SER A 821 -3.99 -8.13 10.95
C SER A 821 -5.17 -7.19 11.20
N GLN A 822 -5.70 -7.28 12.41
CA GLN A 822 -6.75 -6.39 12.91
C GLN A 822 -6.26 -4.94 13.12
N SER A 823 -4.95 -4.72 13.28
CA SER A 823 -4.37 -3.36 13.37
C SER A 823 -4.19 -2.68 12.02
N GLY A 824 -4.43 -3.39 10.91
CA GLY A 824 -4.19 -2.88 9.56
C GLY A 824 -2.78 -3.10 9.03
N SER A 825 -1.95 -3.91 9.72
CA SER A 825 -0.64 -4.30 9.22
C SER A 825 -0.73 -5.50 8.27
N VAL A 826 0.22 -5.55 7.32
CA VAL A 826 0.39 -6.64 6.37
C VAL A 826 1.84 -7.14 6.48
N GLY A 827 2.00 -8.40 6.84
CA GLY A 827 3.30 -9.07 6.96
C GLY A 827 3.49 -10.14 5.88
N ILE A 828 4.73 -10.51 5.63
CA ILE A 828 5.08 -11.64 4.73
C ILE A 828 6.03 -12.57 5.48
N VAL A 829 5.75 -13.87 5.41
CA VAL A 829 6.64 -14.94 5.86
C VAL A 829 7.17 -15.68 4.64
N THR A 830 8.47 -15.91 4.60
CA THR A 830 9.19 -16.50 3.47
C THR A 830 10.20 -17.50 4.00
N SER A 831 10.25 -18.70 3.43
CA SER A 831 11.31 -19.66 3.74
C SER A 831 12.65 -19.15 3.22
N VAL A 832 13.72 -19.44 3.96
CA VAL A 832 15.10 -19.10 3.57
C VAL A 832 16.02 -20.29 3.80
N PRO A 833 16.99 -20.54 2.91
CA PRO A 833 18.03 -21.55 3.10
C PRO A 833 18.74 -21.39 4.46
N GLU A 834 19.11 -22.52 5.07
CA GLU A 834 19.67 -22.53 6.43
C GLU A 834 20.95 -21.69 6.55
N GLU A 835 21.77 -21.61 5.49
CA GLU A 835 22.96 -20.76 5.49
C GLU A 835 22.61 -19.27 5.59
N LEU A 836 21.61 -18.81 4.84
CA LEU A 836 21.11 -17.44 4.92
C LEU A 836 20.43 -17.18 6.26
N TYR A 837 19.66 -18.13 6.78
CA TYR A 837 19.08 -18.06 8.13
C TYR A 837 20.15 -17.86 9.20
N ARG A 838 21.23 -18.67 9.20
CA ARG A 838 22.33 -18.54 10.16
C ARG A 838 23.04 -17.20 10.07
N ARG A 839 23.28 -16.69 8.85
CA ARG A 839 23.88 -15.35 8.63
C ARG A 839 22.99 -14.23 9.16
N LEU A 840 21.69 -14.27 8.88
CA LEU A 840 20.72 -13.27 9.34
C LEU A 840 20.46 -13.36 10.85
N SER A 841 20.41 -14.58 11.40
CA SER A 841 20.28 -14.81 12.85
C SER A 841 21.49 -14.28 13.62
N ALA A 842 22.70 -14.35 13.05
CA ALA A 842 23.91 -13.78 13.65
C ALA A 842 24.00 -12.25 13.50
N LEU A 843 23.20 -11.64 12.61
CA LEU A 843 23.01 -10.19 12.51
C LEU A 843 21.91 -9.68 13.46
N GLN A 844 20.92 -10.54 13.77
CA GLN A 844 19.83 -10.24 14.70
C GLN A 844 20.25 -10.35 16.17
N SER A 845 21.24 -11.20 16.48
CA SER A 845 21.81 -11.41 17.82
C SER A 845 22.89 -10.40 18.20
#